data_AF-A0A8K1GI86-F1
#
_entry.id   AF-A0A8K1GI86-F1
#
_cell.length_a   1.000
_cell.length_b   1.000
_cell.length_c   1.000
_cell.angle_alpha   90.00
_cell.angle_beta   90.00
_cell.angle_gamma   90.00
#
_symmetry.space_group_name_H-M   'P 1'
#
loop_
_entity.id
_entity.type
_entity.pdbx_description
1 polymer ?
#
loop_
_entity_poly.entity_id
_entity_poly.type
_entity_poly.pdbx_seq_one_letter_code
_entity_poly.pdbx_strand_id
1 'polypeptide(L)'
;MPNASSWSASSPLLLLWEDSSGTRIFLSLLYAVLAISGTLSNVMVIYLVFSFKKLQTTSNAFIVNGCAADLSVCALWMPQEAVLGLLPPNSSSLRSAEYRLLRGGLLGLGLTVSLASHLLVAFNRYVLITKLPSVYQALYQRRHTGCMIGLSWALALLPVPLLPGLWTLGSAQSDGSSRYTALLLALAVLGQTALLLHCYLGIVRRVRGSAKRVSVLNFHLLHQLPFPAAPPPPRRAQRRLSSVSVLLLCCVFLLGTQPLVWYLLSFSSLREKLLILLIRAQLLEQALNCVPHVELLRSGKEKLDGTMVQRDHVLLMNRVKLFKGFEMEIIPAKRIVAQIGDTVILTCNTTGCASPSFSWRTQMDSPLGGKVSNHRTHSTLTMNPVSVVNSRSYLCTVICNSAEKERKEKSVKVGVYSFPSDPVIEISPSLVAGEPATVICKIPDVYPSDRLEVSLKKDEDAPHVTDFFQDESANTETKIVTYTFLPKAEDIGKNITCVARLLIADMDFEPKERTSSQKINANFGPQNTVITASPGNSPMEGDTLNLTCVTQSNPPAQIVWSKYLAEESIQHLIRNNVLSIPHVHFNDSGLYICEVINLVTNRTEKATVDIIIQGAPVITKLSIEPSTTVQEGENVSIQCSAESNPPPKIILRRKSDNAKVGPYSARSILLPSVMFQNGGDYECVAENKFGNSKSEITLNVTYGPKNTMITVIPTDALKEGETVTMKCTSSGNPAPRISWKKKKATGEFEEISTNATFAIQNLKSQDLGLYECEAYNPVGKEKKAVKLYIQARLEEPDQMIPLIIAFSSVAAVAVPAVAILIYVSRQAKINGSYSLVKALRLKV
;
A
#
# COMPACT_ATOMS: atom_id res chain seq x y z
N MET A 1 -48.70 -16.88 -11.27
CA MET A 1 -47.66 -17.65 -12.00
C MET A 1 -46.30 -17.08 -11.63
N PRO A 2 -45.27 -17.89 -11.43
CA PRO A 2 -43.89 -17.47 -11.67
C PRO A 2 -43.54 -17.58 -13.17
N ASN A 3 -42.55 -16.82 -13.63
CA ASN A 3 -41.69 -17.20 -14.76
C ASN A 3 -40.44 -16.30 -14.82
N ALA A 4 -39.27 -16.92 -15.04
CA ALA A 4 -37.94 -16.44 -15.51
C ALA A 4 -37.61 -14.92 -15.63
N SER A 5 -36.38 -14.42 -15.44
CA SER A 5 -35.09 -14.97 -14.93
C SER A 5 -34.09 -13.80 -14.78
N SER A 6 -33.07 -13.82 -13.90
CA SER A 6 -31.76 -14.41 -14.22
C SER A 6 -30.74 -14.38 -13.05
N TRP A 7 -29.81 -15.33 -13.13
CA TRP A 7 -28.82 -15.82 -12.16
C TRP A 7 -27.82 -14.80 -11.57
N SER A 8 -27.59 -14.82 -10.24
CA SER A 8 -26.32 -14.39 -9.59
C SER A 8 -26.09 -15.12 -8.25
N ALA A 9 -24.87 -15.05 -7.69
CA ALA A 9 -24.27 -16.23 -7.04
C ALA A 9 -24.48 -16.43 -5.51
N SER A 10 -25.28 -17.45 -5.12
CA SER A 10 -25.47 -17.93 -3.72
C SER A 10 -26.00 -19.38 -3.57
N SER A 11 -25.25 -20.41 -4.00
CA SER A 11 -25.55 -21.85 -3.84
C SER A 11 -26.98 -22.39 -4.17
N PRO A 12 -27.35 -22.63 -5.46
CA PRO A 12 -28.56 -23.33 -5.89
C PRO A 12 -28.41 -24.86 -5.79
N LEU A 13 -27.77 -25.33 -4.72
CA LEU A 13 -28.04 -26.64 -4.13
C LEU A 13 -28.94 -26.51 -2.87
N LEU A 14 -29.12 -25.28 -2.36
CA LEU A 14 -30.05 -24.95 -1.27
C LEU A 14 -31.40 -24.43 -1.78
N LEU A 15 -31.40 -23.59 -2.82
CA LEU A 15 -32.62 -22.96 -3.37
C LEU A 15 -33.41 -23.83 -4.36
N LEU A 16 -33.39 -25.15 -4.17
CA LEU A 16 -34.25 -26.13 -4.86
C LEU A 16 -35.21 -26.88 -3.89
N TRP A 17 -35.32 -26.40 -2.64
CA TRP A 17 -36.00 -27.10 -1.54
C TRP A 17 -37.27 -26.43 -1.00
N GLU A 18 -37.68 -25.30 -1.59
CA GLU A 18 -38.94 -24.64 -1.27
C GLU A 18 -39.86 -24.64 -2.50
N ASP A 19 -41.17 -24.72 -2.24
CA ASP A 19 -42.27 -24.77 -3.22
C ASP A 19 -42.26 -25.86 -4.31
N SER A 20 -41.93 -27.10 -3.89
CA SER A 20 -42.78 -28.22 -4.33
C SER A 20 -43.01 -29.25 -3.21
N SER A 21 -44.24 -29.71 -3.06
CA SER A 21 -44.57 -30.86 -2.19
C SER A 21 -43.95 -32.16 -2.73
N GLY A 22 -43.80 -32.27 -4.05
CA GLY A 22 -43.18 -33.41 -4.73
C GLY A 22 -41.72 -33.64 -4.33
N THR A 23 -40.89 -32.60 -4.21
CA THR A 23 -39.48 -32.76 -3.77
C THR A 23 -39.39 -33.28 -2.34
N ARG A 24 -40.22 -32.78 -1.41
CA ARG A 24 -40.25 -33.28 -0.02
C ARG A 24 -40.64 -34.75 0.07
N ILE A 25 -41.64 -35.18 -0.70
CA ILE A 25 -42.06 -36.59 -0.79
C ILE A 25 -40.95 -37.45 -1.43
N PHE A 26 -40.32 -37.00 -2.51
CA PHE A 26 -39.20 -37.71 -3.15
C PHE A 26 -38.00 -37.88 -2.21
N LEU A 27 -37.66 -36.84 -1.44
CA LEU A 27 -36.58 -36.89 -0.45
C LEU A 27 -36.91 -37.81 0.73
N SER A 28 -38.17 -37.81 1.21
CA SER A 28 -38.67 -38.79 2.19
C SER A 28 -38.44 -40.23 1.70
N LEU A 29 -38.87 -40.53 0.47
CA LEU A 29 -38.71 -41.85 -0.15
C LEU A 29 -37.24 -42.22 -0.31
N LEU A 30 -36.38 -41.27 -0.68
CA LEU A 30 -34.93 -41.49 -0.77
C LEU A 30 -34.32 -41.83 0.60
N TYR A 31 -34.66 -41.09 1.66
CA TYR A 31 -34.20 -41.41 3.03
C TYR A 31 -34.71 -42.77 3.50
N ALA A 32 -35.95 -43.16 3.19
CA ALA A 32 -36.47 -44.49 3.51
C ALA A 32 -35.72 -45.62 2.78
N VAL A 33 -35.41 -45.45 1.49
CA VAL A 33 -34.64 -46.44 0.71
C VAL A 33 -33.18 -46.53 1.21
N LEU A 34 -32.55 -45.41 1.57
CA LEU A 34 -31.20 -45.38 2.15
C LEU A 34 -31.16 -46.01 3.55
N ALA A 35 -32.18 -45.79 4.39
CA ALA A 35 -32.32 -46.44 5.69
C ALA A 35 -32.41 -47.98 5.54
N ILE A 36 -33.29 -48.48 4.69
CA ILE A 36 -33.50 -49.93 4.48
C ILE A 36 -32.26 -50.59 3.86
N SER A 37 -31.69 -50.00 2.82
CA SER A 37 -30.49 -50.57 2.17
C SER A 37 -29.25 -50.50 3.09
N GLY A 38 -29.02 -49.37 3.76
CA GLY A 38 -27.91 -49.18 4.67
C GLY A 38 -27.97 -50.06 5.92
N THR A 39 -29.17 -50.32 6.46
CA THR A 39 -29.34 -51.24 7.59
C THR A 39 -29.10 -52.70 7.18
N LEU A 40 -29.72 -53.17 6.09
CA LEU A 40 -29.53 -54.53 5.58
C LEU A 40 -28.05 -54.82 5.24
N SER A 41 -27.37 -53.88 4.58
CA SER A 41 -25.94 -54.03 4.23
C SER A 41 -25.05 -54.13 5.47
N ASN A 42 -25.23 -53.26 6.47
CA ASN A 42 -24.38 -53.28 7.67
C ASN A 42 -24.67 -54.48 8.58
N VAL A 43 -25.94 -54.88 8.73
CA VAL A 43 -26.30 -56.13 9.44
C VAL A 43 -25.67 -57.35 8.75
N MET A 44 -25.68 -57.41 7.41
CA MET A 44 -25.04 -58.50 6.66
C MET A 44 -23.52 -58.56 6.90
N VAL A 45 -22.80 -57.42 6.90
CA VAL A 45 -21.35 -57.39 7.16
C VAL A 45 -21.03 -57.86 8.59
N ILE A 46 -21.78 -57.38 9.59
CA ILE A 46 -21.65 -57.81 10.99
C ILE A 46 -21.92 -59.31 11.11
N TYR A 47 -23.02 -59.80 10.52
CA TYR A 47 -23.39 -61.21 10.50
C TYR A 47 -22.30 -62.10 9.91
N LEU A 48 -21.70 -61.70 8.79
CA LEU A 48 -20.62 -62.45 8.15
C LEU A 48 -19.36 -62.52 9.03
N VAL A 49 -18.95 -61.42 9.65
CA VAL A 49 -17.76 -61.40 10.54
C VAL A 49 -17.97 -62.27 11.78
N PHE A 50 -19.16 -62.26 12.38
CA PHE A 50 -19.45 -63.12 13.54
C PHE A 50 -19.67 -64.60 13.16
N SER A 51 -20.31 -64.90 12.03
CA SER A 51 -20.60 -66.28 11.60
C SER A 51 -19.33 -67.10 11.29
N PHE A 52 -18.29 -66.47 10.75
CA PHE A 52 -17.06 -67.16 10.37
C PHE A 52 -15.92 -66.87 11.36
N LYS A 53 -15.55 -67.84 12.21
CA LYS A 53 -14.42 -67.72 13.17
C LYS A 53 -13.10 -67.23 12.52
N LYS A 54 -12.85 -67.55 11.24
CA LYS A 54 -11.67 -67.05 10.48
C LYS A 54 -11.68 -65.53 10.24
N LEU A 55 -12.84 -64.87 10.29
CA LEU A 55 -13.00 -63.43 10.13
C LEU A 55 -12.96 -62.65 11.46
N GLN A 56 -12.96 -63.33 12.61
CA GLN A 56 -12.97 -62.72 13.96
C GLN A 56 -11.57 -62.20 14.38
N THR A 57 -10.99 -61.31 13.58
CA THR A 57 -9.65 -60.72 13.77
C THR A 57 -9.73 -59.33 14.41
N THR A 58 -8.65 -58.87 15.06
CA THR A 58 -8.58 -57.52 15.66
C THR A 58 -8.63 -56.39 14.62
N SER A 59 -8.28 -56.64 13.36
CA SER A 59 -8.44 -55.67 12.27
C SER A 59 -9.92 -55.57 11.84
N ASN A 60 -10.61 -56.71 11.73
CA ASN A 60 -12.03 -56.75 11.36
C ASN A 60 -12.97 -56.22 12.46
N ALA A 61 -12.53 -56.21 13.73
CA ALA A 61 -13.27 -55.58 14.82
C ALA A 61 -13.56 -54.08 14.58
N PHE A 62 -12.63 -53.35 13.93
CA PHE A 62 -12.86 -51.95 13.56
C PHE A 62 -13.89 -51.80 12.42
N ILE A 63 -13.99 -52.80 11.52
CA ILE A 63 -15.00 -52.83 10.46
C ILE A 63 -16.40 -53.04 11.08
N VAL A 64 -16.52 -53.97 12.02
CA VAL A 64 -17.75 -54.18 12.82
C VAL A 64 -18.15 -52.91 13.58
N ASN A 65 -17.18 -52.16 14.12
CA ASN A 65 -17.47 -50.88 14.77
C ASN A 65 -17.98 -49.81 13.79
N GLY A 66 -17.41 -49.73 12.58
CA GLY A 66 -17.92 -48.86 11.51
C GLY A 66 -19.37 -49.20 11.16
N CYS A 67 -19.66 -50.49 10.90
CA CYS A 67 -21.02 -50.94 10.63
C CYS A 67 -22.01 -50.65 11.78
N ALA A 68 -21.57 -50.72 13.04
CA ALA A 68 -22.39 -50.34 14.20
C ALA A 68 -22.66 -48.82 14.28
N ALA A 69 -21.68 -47.99 13.91
CA ALA A 69 -21.87 -46.54 13.81
C ALA A 69 -22.82 -46.17 12.67
N ASP A 70 -22.63 -46.76 11.49
CA ASP A 70 -23.47 -46.54 10.31
C ASP A 70 -24.92 -47.01 10.55
N LEU A 71 -25.11 -48.08 11.33
CA LEU A 71 -26.43 -48.51 11.79
C LEU A 71 -27.13 -47.47 12.68
N SER A 72 -26.41 -46.68 13.49
CA SER A 72 -27.05 -45.61 14.27
C SER A 72 -27.63 -44.53 13.36
N VAL A 73 -26.97 -44.20 12.25
CA VAL A 73 -27.48 -43.22 11.27
C VAL A 73 -28.64 -43.82 10.47
N CYS A 74 -28.47 -45.03 9.91
CA CYS A 74 -29.45 -45.64 9.00
C CYS A 74 -30.70 -46.19 9.72
N ALA A 75 -30.59 -46.63 10.98
CA ALA A 75 -31.72 -47.21 11.73
C ALA A 75 -32.44 -46.21 12.65
N LEU A 76 -31.76 -45.17 13.15
CA LEU A 76 -32.33 -44.23 14.13
C LEU A 76 -32.56 -42.83 13.56
N TRP A 77 -31.65 -42.31 12.73
CA TRP A 77 -31.75 -40.94 12.21
C TRP A 77 -32.49 -40.85 10.86
N MET A 78 -32.06 -41.61 9.83
CA MET A 78 -32.69 -41.54 8.50
C MET A 78 -34.22 -41.80 8.50
N PRO A 79 -34.79 -42.70 9.34
CA PRO A 79 -36.24 -42.86 9.42
C PRO A 79 -36.96 -41.61 9.98
N GLN A 80 -36.32 -40.82 10.83
CA GLN A 80 -36.87 -39.55 11.31
C GLN A 80 -36.95 -38.54 10.16
N GLU A 81 -35.90 -38.42 9.36
CA GLU A 81 -35.90 -37.56 8.15
C GLU A 81 -37.01 -37.96 7.16
N ALA A 82 -37.20 -39.26 6.93
CA ALA A 82 -38.27 -39.75 6.06
C ALA A 82 -39.67 -39.37 6.56
N VAL A 83 -39.95 -39.55 7.85
CA VAL A 83 -41.25 -39.14 8.46
C VAL A 83 -41.42 -37.62 8.42
N LEU A 84 -40.37 -36.84 8.67
CA LEU A 84 -40.41 -35.37 8.64
C LEU A 84 -40.74 -34.82 7.25
N GLY A 85 -40.30 -35.48 6.17
CA GLY A 85 -40.64 -35.12 4.80
C GLY A 85 -42.12 -35.37 4.42
N LEU A 86 -42.87 -36.13 5.23
CA LEU A 86 -44.28 -36.45 5.02
C LEU A 86 -45.24 -35.64 5.92
N LEU A 87 -44.73 -34.95 6.95
CA LEU A 87 -45.55 -34.18 7.87
C LEU A 87 -45.84 -32.74 7.36
N PRO A 88 -47.04 -32.18 7.61
CA PRO A 88 -47.36 -30.82 7.23
C PRO A 88 -46.51 -29.80 8.03
N PRO A 89 -46.07 -28.69 7.41
CA PRO A 89 -45.04 -27.79 7.96
C PRO A 89 -45.42 -27.04 9.25
N ASN A 90 -46.69 -27.08 9.66
CA ASN A 90 -47.19 -26.45 10.88
C ASN A 90 -47.44 -27.42 12.06
N SER A 91 -47.08 -28.70 11.93
CA SER A 91 -47.22 -29.66 13.02
C SER A 91 -46.36 -29.29 14.25
N SER A 92 -46.97 -29.29 15.44
CA SER A 92 -46.42 -28.71 16.66
C SER A 92 -45.18 -29.43 17.19
N SER A 93 -45.15 -30.76 17.14
CA SER A 93 -44.06 -31.59 17.67
C SER A 93 -42.68 -31.25 17.09
N LEU A 94 -42.62 -30.85 15.80
CA LEU A 94 -41.37 -30.43 15.14
C LEU A 94 -40.72 -29.20 15.77
N ARG A 95 -41.50 -28.36 16.48
CA ARG A 95 -41.01 -27.10 17.06
C ARG A 95 -40.34 -27.29 18.42
N SER A 96 -40.54 -28.42 19.08
CA SER A 96 -39.86 -28.71 20.36
C SER A 96 -38.34 -28.61 20.22
N ALA A 97 -37.68 -28.01 21.21
CA ALA A 97 -36.22 -27.86 21.20
C ALA A 97 -35.52 -29.21 21.41
N GLU A 98 -36.10 -30.05 22.28
CA GLU A 98 -35.62 -31.38 22.64
C GLU A 98 -35.54 -32.33 21.44
N TYR A 99 -36.60 -32.40 20.62
CA TYR A 99 -36.60 -33.21 19.40
C TYR A 99 -35.54 -32.76 18.39
N ARG A 100 -35.37 -31.45 18.21
CA ARG A 100 -34.34 -30.87 17.34
C ARG A 100 -32.92 -31.17 17.84
N LEU A 101 -32.69 -31.12 19.16
CA LEU A 101 -31.41 -31.46 19.78
C LEU A 101 -31.11 -32.96 19.65
N LEU A 102 -32.09 -33.84 19.93
CA LEU A 102 -31.96 -35.29 19.79
C LEU A 102 -31.63 -35.70 18.35
N ARG A 103 -32.37 -35.17 17.38
CA ARG A 103 -32.18 -35.40 15.94
C ARG A 103 -30.77 -35.00 15.48
N GLY A 104 -30.31 -33.80 15.87
CA GLY A 104 -28.95 -33.33 15.56
C GLY A 104 -27.85 -34.13 16.26
N GLY A 105 -28.09 -34.55 17.51
CA GLY A 105 -27.16 -35.37 18.29
C GLY A 105 -26.94 -36.77 17.70
N LEU A 106 -28.00 -37.43 17.24
CA LEU A 106 -27.91 -38.75 16.59
C LEU A 106 -27.06 -38.72 15.31
N LEU A 107 -27.28 -37.72 14.45
CA LEU A 107 -26.47 -37.53 13.24
C LEU A 107 -25.00 -37.23 13.58
N GLY A 108 -24.76 -36.30 14.50
CA GLY A 108 -23.41 -35.91 14.92
C GLY A 108 -22.61 -37.06 15.51
N LEU A 109 -23.23 -37.87 16.37
CA LEU A 109 -22.64 -39.06 16.98
C LEU A 109 -22.29 -40.10 15.90
N GLY A 110 -23.24 -40.48 15.05
CA GLY A 110 -23.02 -41.51 14.03
C GLY A 110 -21.92 -41.14 13.03
N LEU A 111 -21.91 -39.90 12.52
CA LEU A 111 -20.88 -39.41 11.60
C LEU A 111 -19.49 -39.36 12.24
N THR A 112 -19.38 -38.90 13.49
CA THR A 112 -18.07 -38.79 14.17
C THR A 112 -17.50 -40.15 14.57
N VAL A 113 -18.32 -41.11 15.03
CA VAL A 113 -17.85 -42.49 15.28
C VAL A 113 -17.48 -43.19 13.98
N SER A 114 -18.23 -43.00 12.89
CA SER A 114 -17.90 -43.61 11.59
C SER A 114 -16.58 -43.05 11.03
N LEU A 115 -16.36 -41.73 11.09
CA LEU A 115 -15.10 -41.10 10.67
C LEU A 115 -13.91 -41.55 11.53
N ALA A 116 -14.09 -41.63 12.87
CA ALA A 116 -13.08 -42.17 13.78
C ALA A 116 -12.78 -43.66 13.51
N SER A 117 -13.78 -44.45 13.15
CA SER A 117 -13.61 -45.86 12.78
C SER A 117 -12.82 -46.02 11.47
N HIS A 118 -13.09 -45.17 10.46
CA HIS A 118 -12.29 -45.09 9.24
C HIS A 118 -10.82 -44.71 9.53
N LEU A 119 -10.59 -43.76 10.44
CA LEU A 119 -9.24 -43.40 10.88
C LEU A 119 -8.53 -44.55 11.61
N LEU A 120 -9.22 -45.31 12.47
CA LEU A 120 -8.68 -46.49 13.14
C LEU A 120 -8.31 -47.60 12.13
N VAL A 121 -9.13 -47.84 11.11
CA VAL A 121 -8.81 -48.80 10.02
C VAL A 121 -7.61 -48.31 9.19
N ALA A 122 -7.53 -47.01 8.86
CA ALA A 122 -6.41 -46.44 8.14
C ALA A 122 -5.10 -46.52 8.93
N PHE A 123 -5.16 -46.23 10.25
CA PHE A 123 -4.01 -46.32 11.15
C PHE A 123 -3.57 -47.77 11.38
N ASN A 124 -4.50 -48.73 11.54
CA ASN A 124 -4.20 -50.16 11.63
C ASN A 124 -3.42 -50.65 10.39
N ARG A 125 -3.88 -50.28 9.19
CA ARG A 125 -3.19 -50.57 7.92
C ARG A 125 -1.85 -49.86 7.80
N TYR A 126 -1.74 -48.61 8.26
CA TYR A 126 -0.48 -47.86 8.25
C TYR A 126 0.57 -48.50 9.16
N VAL A 127 0.23 -48.87 10.40
CA VAL A 127 1.17 -49.53 11.33
C VAL A 127 1.60 -50.88 10.78
N LEU A 128 0.65 -51.69 10.28
CA LEU A 128 0.92 -53.01 9.70
C LEU A 128 1.89 -52.98 8.50
N ILE A 129 1.84 -51.93 7.67
CA ILE A 129 2.64 -51.82 6.45
C ILE A 129 3.96 -51.06 6.67
N THR A 130 4.03 -50.16 7.67
CA THR A 130 5.18 -49.24 7.83
C THR A 130 6.07 -49.50 9.03
N LYS A 131 5.60 -50.24 10.05
CA LYS A 131 6.33 -50.52 11.29
C LYS A 131 6.76 -51.99 11.36
N LEU A 132 7.59 -52.33 12.36
CA LEU A 132 8.05 -53.71 12.60
C LEU A 132 6.91 -54.58 13.17
N PRO A 133 6.86 -55.90 12.86
CA PRO A 133 5.78 -56.78 13.32
C PRO A 133 5.58 -56.80 14.86
N SER A 134 6.66 -56.69 15.63
CA SER A 134 6.64 -56.59 17.09
C SER A 134 5.85 -55.38 17.60
N VAL A 135 6.02 -54.21 16.95
CA VAL A 135 5.30 -52.97 17.27
C VAL A 135 3.81 -53.12 16.96
N TYR A 136 3.47 -53.79 15.85
CA TYR A 136 2.07 -54.08 15.51
C TYR A 136 1.41 -55.04 16.53
N GLN A 137 2.11 -56.09 16.95
CA GLN A 137 1.62 -57.05 17.94
C GLN A 137 1.44 -56.44 19.34
N ALA A 138 2.30 -55.50 19.75
CA ALA A 138 2.13 -54.78 21.02
C ALA A 138 0.91 -53.85 21.00
N LEU A 139 0.72 -53.10 19.90
CA LEU A 139 -0.38 -52.13 19.76
C LEU A 139 -1.76 -52.80 19.58
N TYR A 140 -1.87 -53.87 18.79
CA TYR A 140 -3.15 -54.46 18.39
C TYR A 140 -3.51 -55.76 19.14
N GLN A 141 -3.21 -55.81 20.44
CA GLN A 141 -3.77 -56.83 21.34
C GLN A 141 -5.28 -56.62 21.54
N ARG A 142 -6.04 -57.69 21.78
CA ARG A 142 -7.52 -57.65 21.96
C ARG A 142 -7.98 -56.60 22.99
N ARG A 143 -7.27 -56.45 24.12
CA ARG A 143 -7.58 -55.45 25.16
C ARG A 143 -7.44 -54.02 24.63
N HIS A 144 -6.34 -53.72 23.95
CA HIS A 144 -6.09 -52.40 23.34
C HIS A 144 -7.05 -52.10 22.18
N THR A 145 -7.40 -53.09 21.36
CA THR A 145 -8.46 -52.96 20.34
C THR A 145 -9.81 -52.58 20.96
N GLY A 146 -10.21 -53.23 22.07
CA GLY A 146 -11.41 -52.86 22.81
C GLY A 146 -11.38 -51.44 23.36
N CYS A 147 -10.24 -51.02 23.94
CA CYS A 147 -10.06 -49.66 24.44
C CYS A 147 -10.10 -48.60 23.33
N MET A 148 -9.46 -48.85 22.17
CA MET A 148 -9.51 -47.94 21.01
C MET A 148 -10.93 -47.77 20.45
N ILE A 149 -11.73 -48.84 20.47
CA ILE A 149 -13.15 -48.79 20.08
C ILE A 149 -13.98 -48.02 21.13
N GLY A 150 -13.85 -48.34 22.42
CA GLY A 150 -14.58 -47.62 23.47
C GLY A 150 -14.26 -46.11 23.50
N LEU A 151 -12.99 -45.76 23.25
CA LEU A 151 -12.54 -44.37 23.17
C LEU A 151 -13.13 -43.60 21.98
N SER A 152 -13.37 -44.25 20.82
CA SER A 152 -13.97 -43.56 19.67
C SER A 152 -15.43 -43.17 19.91
N TRP A 153 -16.20 -44.02 20.62
CA TRP A 153 -17.54 -43.66 21.09
C TRP A 153 -17.52 -42.59 22.19
N ALA A 154 -16.62 -42.70 23.18
CA ALA A 154 -16.51 -41.72 24.27
C ALA A 154 -16.14 -40.31 23.75
N LEU A 155 -15.18 -40.22 22.81
CA LEU A 155 -14.79 -38.95 22.19
C LEU A 155 -15.86 -38.39 21.24
N ALA A 156 -16.73 -39.23 20.68
CA ALA A 156 -17.85 -38.81 19.86
C ALA A 156 -19.08 -38.35 20.67
N LEU A 157 -19.20 -38.80 21.94
CA LEU A 157 -20.19 -38.30 22.89
C LEU A 157 -19.77 -36.95 23.51
N LEU A 158 -18.48 -36.67 23.63
CA LEU A 158 -17.94 -35.44 24.25
C LEU A 158 -18.51 -34.12 23.66
N PRO A 159 -18.74 -33.96 22.34
CA PRO A 159 -19.33 -32.74 21.78
C PRO A 159 -20.84 -32.64 21.98
N VAL A 160 -21.56 -33.75 22.22
CA VAL A 160 -23.02 -33.80 22.16
C VAL A 160 -23.72 -32.81 23.10
N PRO A 161 -23.27 -32.60 24.37
CA PRO A 161 -23.83 -31.56 25.25
C PRO A 161 -23.63 -30.12 24.75
N LEU A 162 -22.66 -29.90 23.85
CA LEU A 162 -22.28 -28.59 23.31
C LEU A 162 -22.88 -28.32 21.91
N LEU A 163 -23.61 -29.27 21.33
CA LEU A 163 -24.22 -29.12 19.99
C LEU A 163 -25.50 -28.25 19.84
N PRO A 164 -26.17 -27.66 20.88
CA PRO A 164 -27.36 -26.84 20.67
C PRO A 164 -27.19 -25.69 19.65
N GLY A 165 -25.96 -25.17 19.51
CA GLY A 165 -25.64 -24.04 18.64
C GLY A 165 -25.45 -24.35 17.15
N LEU A 166 -25.37 -25.61 16.71
CA LEU A 166 -25.12 -25.91 15.28
C LEU A 166 -26.39 -25.91 14.40
N TRP A 167 -27.55 -26.22 14.98
CA TRP A 167 -28.75 -26.56 14.22
C TRP A 167 -29.92 -25.57 14.44
N THR A 168 -29.63 -24.39 14.97
CA THR A 168 -30.52 -23.21 14.89
C THR A 168 -30.43 -22.49 13.54
N LEU A 169 -29.80 -23.11 12.52
CA LEU A 169 -29.55 -22.55 11.18
C LEU A 169 -30.83 -22.32 10.32
N GLY A 170 -32.01 -22.36 10.93
CA GLY A 170 -33.31 -21.96 10.35
C GLY A 170 -34.08 -20.93 11.21
N SER A 171 -33.45 -20.35 12.24
CA SER A 171 -34.02 -19.31 13.09
C SER A 171 -32.95 -18.29 13.46
N ALA A 172 -32.97 -17.12 12.81
CA ALA A 172 -31.92 -16.12 12.91
C ALA A 172 -31.96 -15.33 14.23
N GLN A 173 -31.32 -15.85 15.28
CA GLN A 173 -30.93 -15.07 16.45
C GLN A 173 -29.52 -15.51 16.87
N SER A 174 -28.56 -14.57 16.84
CA SER A 174 -27.13 -14.91 16.88
C SER A 174 -26.55 -14.80 18.28
N ASP A 175 -26.36 -15.94 18.92
CA ASP A 175 -25.55 -16.03 20.14
C ASP A 175 -24.14 -16.57 19.84
N GLY A 176 -23.12 -15.96 20.43
CA GLY A 176 -21.72 -16.15 20.03
C GLY A 176 -21.23 -17.60 20.13
N SER A 177 -21.75 -18.35 21.11
CA SER A 177 -21.40 -19.75 21.39
C SER A 177 -21.57 -20.68 20.17
N SER A 178 -22.59 -20.43 19.34
CA SER A 178 -22.91 -21.23 18.14
C SER A 178 -21.70 -21.37 17.20
N ARG A 179 -20.97 -20.27 16.98
CA ARG A 179 -19.88 -20.21 16.00
C ARG A 179 -18.64 -20.97 16.47
N TYR A 180 -18.33 -20.92 17.76
CA TYR A 180 -17.23 -21.70 18.34
C TYR A 180 -17.50 -23.20 18.26
N THR A 181 -18.72 -23.63 18.56
CA THR A 181 -19.10 -25.06 18.46
C THR A 181 -19.04 -25.57 17.02
N ALA A 182 -19.48 -24.78 16.04
CA ALA A 182 -19.38 -25.13 14.62
C ALA A 182 -17.92 -25.19 14.15
N LEU A 183 -17.09 -24.22 14.56
CA LEU A 183 -15.67 -24.18 14.25
C LEU A 183 -14.92 -25.37 14.85
N LEU A 184 -15.21 -25.75 16.10
CA LEU A 184 -14.61 -26.91 16.75
C LEU A 184 -14.96 -28.23 16.04
N LEU A 185 -16.22 -28.41 15.61
CA LEU A 185 -16.60 -29.60 14.85
C LEU A 185 -15.92 -29.64 13.46
N ALA A 186 -15.85 -28.49 12.77
CA ALA A 186 -15.16 -28.37 11.50
C ALA A 186 -13.65 -28.68 11.65
N LEU A 187 -12.98 -28.14 12.67
CA LEU A 187 -11.58 -28.42 12.97
C LEU A 187 -11.35 -29.89 13.34
N ALA A 188 -12.28 -30.54 14.06
CA ALA A 188 -12.20 -31.96 14.37
C ALA A 188 -12.29 -32.83 13.10
N VAL A 189 -13.23 -32.54 12.19
CA VAL A 189 -13.38 -33.25 10.92
C VAL A 189 -12.20 -33.01 9.98
N LEU A 190 -11.71 -31.77 9.89
CA LEU A 190 -10.51 -31.42 9.10
C LEU A 190 -9.25 -32.08 9.68
N GLY A 191 -9.12 -32.14 11.00
CA GLY A 191 -8.02 -32.84 11.68
C GLY A 191 -8.04 -34.35 11.43
N GLN A 192 -9.20 -35.01 11.58
CA GLN A 192 -9.35 -36.44 11.31
C GLN A 192 -9.12 -36.79 9.84
N THR A 193 -9.61 -35.98 8.89
CA THR A 193 -9.37 -36.20 7.45
C THR A 193 -7.91 -35.95 7.05
N ALA A 194 -7.24 -34.95 7.63
CA ALA A 194 -5.80 -34.73 7.44
C ALA A 194 -4.94 -35.89 7.99
N LEU A 195 -5.28 -36.42 9.18
CA LEU A 195 -4.63 -37.60 9.77
C LEU A 195 -4.85 -38.86 8.92
N LEU A 196 -6.07 -39.07 8.41
CA LEU A 196 -6.40 -40.17 7.51
C LEU A 196 -5.60 -40.08 6.20
N LEU A 197 -5.55 -38.89 5.58
CA LEU A 197 -4.74 -38.63 4.39
C LEU A 197 -3.25 -38.86 4.66
N HIS A 198 -2.72 -38.44 5.82
CA HIS A 198 -1.34 -38.71 6.22
C HIS A 198 -1.05 -40.22 6.31
N CYS A 199 -1.95 -41.01 6.89
CA CYS A 199 -1.82 -42.46 6.98
C CYS A 199 -1.74 -43.11 5.59
N TYR A 200 -2.65 -42.77 4.68
CA TYR A 200 -2.66 -43.32 3.32
C TYR A 200 -1.45 -42.85 2.48
N LEU A 201 -1.04 -41.58 2.57
CA LEU A 201 0.20 -41.10 1.95
C LEU A 201 1.44 -41.81 2.51
N GLY A 202 1.45 -42.11 3.81
CA GLY A 202 2.49 -42.91 4.47
C GLY A 202 2.58 -44.35 3.92
N ILE A 203 1.44 -45.02 3.75
CA ILE A 203 1.35 -46.33 3.10
C ILE A 203 1.90 -46.26 1.67
N VAL A 204 1.43 -45.31 0.85
CA VAL A 204 1.85 -45.16 -0.56
C VAL A 204 3.36 -44.88 -0.65
N ARG A 205 3.91 -43.99 0.19
CA ARG A 205 5.36 -43.71 0.26
C ARG A 205 6.15 -44.98 0.60
N ARG A 206 5.71 -45.78 1.59
CA ARG A 206 6.39 -47.02 1.99
C ARG A 206 6.33 -48.07 0.88
N VAL A 207 5.16 -48.34 0.30
CA VAL A 207 4.99 -49.32 -0.78
C VAL A 207 5.83 -48.95 -2.01
N ARG A 208 5.82 -47.66 -2.40
CA ARG A 208 6.64 -47.16 -3.54
C ARG A 208 8.15 -47.23 -3.24
N GLY A 209 8.56 -47.02 -1.98
CA GLY A 209 9.94 -47.20 -1.51
C GLY A 209 10.37 -48.66 -1.42
N SER A 210 9.46 -49.59 -1.11
CA SER A 210 9.71 -51.03 -1.16
C SER A 210 9.81 -51.53 -2.60
N ALA A 211 8.94 -51.06 -3.51
CA ALA A 211 9.03 -51.38 -4.93
C ALA A 211 10.39 -50.99 -5.55
N LYS A 212 10.90 -49.79 -5.22
CA LYS A 212 12.27 -49.37 -5.59
C LYS A 212 13.38 -50.24 -4.97
N ARG A 213 13.15 -50.82 -3.79
CA ARG A 213 14.13 -51.71 -3.13
C ARG A 213 14.16 -53.10 -3.77
N VAL A 214 13.00 -53.66 -4.11
CA VAL A 214 12.88 -54.95 -4.84
C VAL A 214 13.51 -54.85 -6.23
N SER A 215 13.36 -53.73 -6.94
CA SER A 215 14.02 -53.53 -8.24
C SER A 215 15.55 -53.39 -8.17
N VAL A 216 16.13 -53.14 -7.00
CA VAL A 216 17.58 -53.07 -6.79
C VAL A 216 18.12 -54.40 -6.25
N LEU A 217 17.40 -55.05 -5.34
CA LEU A 217 17.81 -56.34 -4.75
C LEU A 217 17.81 -57.49 -5.78
N ASN A 218 16.94 -57.45 -6.79
CA ASN A 218 16.94 -58.40 -7.89
C ASN A 218 18.09 -58.20 -8.92
N PHE A 219 18.97 -57.21 -8.73
CA PHE A 219 20.11 -56.94 -9.64
C PHE A 219 21.44 -57.53 -9.15
N HIS A 220 21.41 -58.39 -8.12
CA HIS A 220 22.62 -58.99 -7.52
C HIS A 220 22.51 -60.51 -7.27
N LEU A 221 21.49 -61.18 -7.82
CA LEU A 221 21.20 -62.59 -7.54
C LEU A 221 20.69 -63.38 -8.76
N LEU A 222 21.05 -62.93 -9.97
CA LEU A 222 20.62 -63.50 -11.26
C LEU A 222 21.78 -63.62 -12.27
N HIS A 223 22.97 -64.01 -11.80
CA HIS A 223 24.16 -64.13 -12.66
C HIS A 223 24.90 -65.49 -12.53
N GLN A 224 24.14 -66.58 -12.38
CA GLN A 224 24.62 -67.96 -12.52
C GLN A 224 23.49 -68.91 -12.99
N LEU A 225 23.87 -69.91 -13.79
CA LEU A 225 23.09 -71.02 -14.40
C LEU A 225 22.29 -70.75 -15.72
N PRO A 226 22.24 -71.73 -16.66
CA PRO A 226 21.76 -71.53 -18.05
C PRO A 226 20.34 -72.07 -18.40
N PHE A 227 19.89 -71.80 -19.63
CA PHE A 227 18.57 -72.14 -20.23
C PHE A 227 18.51 -73.53 -20.92
N PRO A 228 17.30 -74.09 -21.16
CA PRO A 228 16.51 -73.89 -22.42
C PRO A 228 15.08 -73.33 -22.15
N ALA A 229 14.47 -72.43 -22.94
CA ALA A 229 13.95 -72.54 -24.33
C ALA A 229 12.77 -73.54 -24.47
N ALA A 230 11.58 -73.23 -25.02
CA ALA A 230 10.97 -72.05 -25.69
C ALA A 230 9.40 -72.13 -25.50
N PRO A 231 8.46 -71.31 -26.09
CA PRO A 231 8.56 -70.28 -27.15
C PRO A 231 7.96 -68.88 -26.81
N PRO A 232 8.05 -67.87 -27.73
CA PRO A 232 7.56 -66.50 -27.55
C PRO A 232 6.39 -66.14 -28.53
N PRO A 233 5.99 -64.85 -28.70
CA PRO A 233 5.20 -64.02 -27.78
C PRO A 233 3.89 -63.50 -28.45
N PRO A 234 3.12 -62.58 -27.81
CA PRO A 234 3.33 -61.17 -28.19
C PRO A 234 3.29 -60.17 -27.01
N ARG A 235 4.04 -59.07 -27.13
CA ARG A 235 4.11 -57.99 -26.12
C ARG A 235 3.22 -56.81 -26.50
N ARG A 236 2.34 -56.34 -25.59
CA ARG A 236 1.96 -54.90 -25.44
C ARG A 236 1.23 -54.66 -24.10
N ALA A 237 1.00 -53.39 -23.78
CA ALA A 237 0.21 -52.86 -22.64
C ALA A 237 0.72 -52.99 -21.18
N GLN A 238 1.79 -53.73 -20.84
CA GLN A 238 2.25 -53.84 -19.44
C GLN A 238 3.16 -52.67 -18.96
N ARG A 239 2.71 -51.41 -19.12
CA ARG A 239 3.38 -50.21 -18.55
C ARG A 239 2.45 -49.00 -18.25
N ARG A 240 1.13 -49.21 -18.09
CA ARG A 240 0.15 -48.13 -17.77
C ARG A 240 -0.87 -48.44 -16.65
N LEU A 241 -0.60 -49.37 -15.72
CA LEU A 241 -1.57 -49.76 -14.66
C LEU A 241 -1.17 -49.45 -13.19
N SER A 242 -0.08 -48.73 -12.94
CA SER A 242 0.43 -48.47 -11.57
C SER A 242 0.23 -47.04 -11.03
N SER A 243 -0.35 -46.14 -11.83
CA SER A 243 -0.66 -44.75 -11.41
C SER A 243 -2.16 -44.44 -11.46
N VAL A 244 -2.87 -44.93 -12.48
CA VAL A 244 -4.29 -44.61 -12.70
C VAL A 244 -5.19 -45.14 -11.58
N SER A 245 -4.97 -46.37 -11.12
CA SER A 245 -5.76 -46.97 -10.02
C SER A 245 -5.59 -46.27 -8.67
N VAL A 246 -4.41 -45.66 -8.43
CA VAL A 246 -4.13 -44.88 -7.22
C VAL A 246 -4.79 -43.50 -7.29
N LEU A 247 -4.82 -42.90 -8.49
CA LEU A 247 -5.59 -41.67 -8.74
C LEU A 247 -7.10 -41.91 -8.62
N LEU A 248 -7.66 -42.99 -9.18
CA LEU A 248 -9.08 -43.32 -8.99
C LEU A 248 -9.45 -43.48 -7.51
N LEU A 249 -8.65 -44.19 -6.72
CA LEU A 249 -8.89 -44.33 -5.27
C LEU A 249 -8.84 -42.99 -4.52
N CYS A 250 -7.95 -42.07 -4.90
CA CYS A 250 -7.93 -40.71 -4.32
C CYS A 250 -9.14 -39.87 -4.78
N CYS A 251 -9.52 -39.95 -6.05
CA CYS A 251 -10.69 -39.25 -6.58
C CYS A 251 -11.99 -39.73 -5.94
N VAL A 252 -12.17 -41.05 -5.75
CA VAL A 252 -13.35 -41.61 -5.06
C VAL A 252 -13.42 -41.17 -3.60
N PHE A 253 -12.28 -41.02 -2.90
CA PHE A 253 -12.28 -40.50 -1.52
C PHE A 253 -12.58 -38.98 -1.45
N LEU A 254 -12.07 -38.19 -2.40
CA LEU A 254 -12.39 -36.75 -2.49
C LEU A 254 -13.85 -36.50 -2.94
N LEU A 255 -14.44 -37.43 -3.71
CA LEU A 255 -15.86 -37.45 -4.05
C LEU A 255 -16.73 -38.15 -2.97
N GLY A 256 -16.14 -38.66 -1.88
CA GLY A 256 -16.86 -39.33 -0.80
C GLY A 256 -17.38 -38.41 0.31
N THR A 257 -16.83 -37.19 0.44
CA THR A 257 -17.19 -36.22 1.50
C THR A 257 -18.33 -35.27 1.10
N GLN A 258 -19.21 -35.71 0.21
CA GLN A 258 -20.22 -34.88 -0.46
C GLN A 258 -21.28 -34.18 0.42
N PRO A 259 -21.78 -34.72 1.56
CA PRO A 259 -22.93 -34.12 2.25
C PRO A 259 -22.74 -32.68 2.71
N LEU A 260 -21.56 -32.34 3.25
CA LEU A 260 -21.26 -31.00 3.77
C LEU A 260 -20.88 -29.99 2.67
N VAL A 261 -20.33 -30.46 1.55
CA VAL A 261 -19.92 -29.60 0.43
C VAL A 261 -21.14 -29.17 -0.39
N TRP A 262 -22.15 -30.04 -0.52
CA TRP A 262 -23.40 -29.74 -1.23
C TRP A 262 -24.15 -28.52 -0.69
N TYR A 263 -24.12 -28.28 0.63
CA TYR A 263 -24.82 -27.15 1.23
C TYR A 263 -24.17 -25.79 0.93
N LEU A 264 -22.87 -25.75 0.62
CA LEU A 264 -22.07 -24.51 0.58
C LEU A 264 -21.47 -24.16 -0.77
N LEU A 265 -21.25 -25.11 -1.69
CA LEU A 265 -20.65 -24.84 -3.00
C LEU A 265 -21.61 -25.09 -4.16
N SER A 266 -22.31 -24.05 -4.59
CA SER A 266 -22.89 -23.97 -5.93
C SER A 266 -23.09 -22.49 -6.34
N PHE A 267 -23.69 -22.23 -7.50
CA PHE A 267 -23.79 -20.93 -8.22
C PHE A 267 -22.45 -20.47 -8.83
N SER A 268 -22.34 -20.72 -10.14
CA SER A 268 -21.69 -19.85 -11.13
C SER A 268 -20.40 -19.12 -10.73
N SER A 269 -19.28 -19.81 -10.92
CA SER A 269 -18.30 -19.42 -11.95
C SER A 269 -18.23 -17.94 -12.35
N LEU A 270 -17.06 -17.33 -12.12
CA LEU A 270 -16.39 -16.60 -13.22
C LEU A 270 -14.92 -17.02 -13.30
N ARG A 271 -14.39 -17.03 -14.52
CA ARG A 271 -12.98 -17.32 -14.84
C ARG A 271 -12.13 -16.05 -14.75
N GLU A 272 -10.82 -16.25 -14.67
CA GLU A 272 -9.79 -15.34 -15.20
C GLU A 272 -9.83 -13.87 -14.75
N LYS A 273 -9.14 -13.55 -13.63
CA LYS A 273 -8.02 -12.57 -13.58
C LYS A 273 -7.48 -12.39 -12.15
N LEU A 274 -6.46 -13.18 -11.78
CA LEU A 274 -5.38 -12.67 -10.91
C LEU A 274 -4.00 -13.25 -11.29
N LEU A 275 -3.73 -13.27 -12.59
CA LEU A 275 -2.36 -13.24 -13.12
C LEU A 275 -1.77 -11.82 -12.91
N ILE A 276 -1.77 -11.32 -11.66
CA ILE A 276 -1.19 -10.04 -11.18
C ILE A 276 -0.74 -10.22 -9.71
N LEU A 277 -0.13 -11.38 -9.41
CA LEU A 277 0.98 -11.45 -8.45
C LEU A 277 2.25 -11.84 -9.22
N LEU A 278 2.51 -11.06 -10.26
CA LEU A 278 3.73 -11.13 -11.06
C LEU A 278 4.94 -10.73 -10.21
N ILE A 279 5.92 -11.61 -10.15
CA ILE A 279 7.29 -11.33 -10.61
C ILE A 279 7.76 -9.88 -10.35
N ARG A 280 7.93 -9.52 -9.07
CA ARG A 280 8.81 -8.49 -8.50
C ARG A 280 8.64 -8.50 -6.96
N ALA A 281 9.68 -8.37 -6.14
CA ALA A 281 11.11 -8.51 -6.41
C ALA A 281 11.85 -8.89 -5.12
N GLN A 282 12.73 -9.89 -5.17
CA GLN A 282 13.77 -10.08 -4.13
C GLN A 282 15.04 -10.75 -4.68
N LEU A 283 15.40 -10.43 -5.93
CA LEU A 283 16.81 -10.45 -6.36
C LEU A 283 17.34 -9.04 -6.13
N LEU A 284 17.86 -8.82 -4.92
CA LEU A 284 18.69 -7.65 -4.62
C LEU A 284 19.82 -8.10 -3.68
N GLU A 285 21.00 -8.21 -4.26
CA GLU A 285 22.26 -7.89 -3.59
C GLU A 285 22.18 -6.47 -3.01
N GLN A 286 22.94 -6.04 -2.00
CA GLN A 286 24.22 -6.56 -1.47
C GLN A 286 24.39 -6.00 -0.03
N ALA A 287 25.13 -6.68 0.85
CA ALA A 287 25.66 -6.06 2.07
C ALA A 287 26.92 -6.80 2.55
N LEU A 288 28.09 -6.16 2.43
CA LEU A 288 29.34 -6.64 3.01
C LEU A 288 29.36 -6.36 4.51
N ASN A 289 29.84 -7.33 5.32
CA ASN A 289 31.04 -7.22 6.15
C ASN A 289 31.00 -8.16 7.36
N CYS A 290 32.05 -8.96 7.54
CA CYS A 290 32.85 -9.07 8.77
C CYS A 290 33.97 -10.11 8.59
N VAL A 291 35.21 -9.73 8.91
CA VAL A 291 36.39 -10.61 8.93
C VAL A 291 36.89 -10.71 10.37
N PRO A 292 37.31 -11.91 10.83
CA PRO A 292 38.49 -11.96 11.69
C PRO A 292 39.44 -13.17 11.44
N HIS A 293 40.60 -13.08 12.09
CA HIS A 293 41.75 -14.00 12.16
C HIS A 293 42.78 -13.94 10.99
N VAL A 294 44.11 -13.71 11.16
CA VAL A 294 45.15 -14.05 12.20
C VAL A 294 45.72 -15.46 11.97
N GLU A 295 47.03 -15.72 11.75
CA GLU A 295 48.25 -14.86 11.70
C GLU A 295 49.33 -15.47 10.72
N LEU A 296 50.68 -15.44 10.78
CA LEU A 296 51.78 -15.08 11.72
C LEU A 296 53.13 -14.95 10.92
N LEU A 297 54.15 -14.21 11.42
CA LEU A 297 55.60 -14.20 10.99
C LEU A 297 55.97 -13.56 9.61
N ARG A 298 57.15 -12.92 9.35
CA ARG A 298 58.32 -12.52 10.19
C ARG A 298 59.22 -11.39 9.58
N SER A 299 59.56 -10.37 10.39
CA SER A 299 60.90 -9.78 10.68
C SER A 299 61.92 -9.24 9.62
N GLY A 300 62.38 -7.99 9.82
CA GLY A 300 63.70 -7.40 9.44
C GLY A 300 63.60 -5.95 8.89
N LYS A 301 64.12 -4.84 9.48
CA LYS A 301 65.51 -4.37 9.83
C LYS A 301 66.38 -4.03 8.59
N GLU A 302 67.16 -2.92 8.49
CA GLU A 302 67.57 -1.77 9.37
C GLU A 302 67.67 -0.45 8.51
N LYS A 303 67.57 0.80 9.03
CA LYS A 303 68.56 1.69 9.72
C LYS A 303 69.88 1.88 8.92
N LEU A 304 70.50 3.06 8.67
CA LEU A 304 70.83 4.32 9.38
C LEU A 304 71.05 5.48 8.32
N ASP A 305 71.52 6.72 8.57
CA ASP A 305 71.42 7.78 9.62
C ASP A 305 72.36 8.97 9.21
N GLY A 306 72.29 10.16 9.84
CA GLY A 306 73.39 11.15 9.87
C GLY A 306 73.23 12.49 9.10
N THR A 307 73.61 13.60 9.75
CA THR A 307 73.71 14.97 9.19
C THR A 307 74.90 15.72 9.82
N MET A 308 75.50 16.73 9.15
CA MET A 308 76.17 17.85 9.82
C MET A 308 76.40 19.09 8.91
N VAL A 309 76.92 20.17 9.51
CA VAL A 309 77.00 21.56 9.01
C VAL A 309 78.34 22.16 9.48
N GLN A 310 78.92 23.14 8.76
CA GLN A 310 79.67 24.27 9.35
C GLN A 310 79.89 25.41 8.33
N ARG A 311 80.13 26.64 8.81
CA ARG A 311 80.75 27.78 8.09
C ARG A 311 81.94 28.29 8.93
N ASP A 312 82.88 29.00 8.31
CA ASP A 312 83.26 30.39 8.64
C ASP A 312 84.62 30.78 8.05
N HIS A 313 84.81 32.07 7.74
CA HIS A 313 86.12 32.76 7.74
C HIS A 313 85.94 34.28 7.60
N VAL A 314 86.67 35.06 8.42
CA VAL A 314 86.84 36.52 8.32
C VAL A 314 88.30 36.85 8.66
N LEU A 315 88.89 37.89 8.06
CA LEU A 315 90.23 38.38 8.37
C LEU A 315 90.32 39.93 8.36
N LEU A 316 91.49 40.47 8.68
CA LEU A 316 91.65 41.67 9.51
C LEU A 316 92.25 42.92 8.81
N MET A 317 92.07 44.08 9.48
CA MET A 317 92.84 45.34 9.34
C MET A 317 92.65 46.12 8.01
N ASN A 318 92.98 47.42 7.89
CA ASN A 318 93.75 48.31 8.78
C ASN A 318 93.23 49.78 8.74
N ARG A 319 93.75 50.69 9.60
CA ARG A 319 93.49 52.14 9.57
C ARG A 319 94.77 52.96 9.33
N VAL A 320 94.68 53.97 8.46
CA VAL A 320 95.62 55.11 8.41
C VAL A 320 94.80 56.40 8.23
N LYS A 321 95.20 57.48 8.92
CA LYS A 321 94.75 58.85 8.62
C LYS A 321 95.93 59.64 8.07
N LEU A 322 95.77 60.22 6.89
CA LEU A 322 96.70 61.21 6.33
C LEU A 322 96.19 62.64 6.59
N PHE A 323 97.00 63.65 6.24
CA PHE A 323 96.62 65.07 6.31
C PHE A 323 95.32 65.34 5.55
N LYS A 324 94.39 66.09 6.17
CA LYS A 324 93.21 66.63 5.47
C LYS A 324 93.57 67.94 4.78
N GLY A 325 93.60 67.96 3.45
CA GLY A 325 93.38 69.19 2.68
C GLY A 325 91.93 69.67 2.86
N PHE A 326 91.57 70.86 2.36
CA PHE A 326 90.23 71.43 2.64
C PHE A 326 89.10 70.48 2.20
N GLU A 327 88.05 70.36 3.01
CA GLU A 327 86.95 69.45 2.71
C GLU A 327 85.75 70.23 2.17
N MET A 328 85.24 69.78 1.03
CA MET A 328 83.94 70.21 0.53
C MET A 328 82.90 69.12 0.71
N GLU A 329 81.65 69.51 0.86
CA GLU A 329 80.49 68.62 0.87
C GLU A 329 79.35 69.24 0.06
N ILE A 330 78.45 68.39 -0.40
CA ILE A 330 77.13 68.83 -0.84
C ILE A 330 76.16 68.28 0.19
N ILE A 331 75.18 69.10 0.58
CA ILE A 331 74.11 68.75 1.51
C ILE A 331 72.80 68.75 0.69
N PRO A 332 72.09 67.61 0.61
CA PRO A 332 72.48 66.29 1.12
C PRO A 332 73.64 65.65 0.33
N ALA A 333 74.42 64.80 1.00
CA ALA A 333 75.62 64.17 0.46
C ALA A 333 75.38 62.86 -0.33
N LYS A 334 74.11 62.46 -0.49
CA LYS A 334 73.65 61.31 -1.29
C LYS A 334 72.84 61.82 -2.48
N ARG A 335 72.46 60.91 -3.40
CA ARG A 335 71.42 61.19 -4.41
C ARG A 335 70.18 61.75 -3.71
N ILE A 336 69.74 62.95 -4.10
CA ILE A 336 68.45 63.51 -3.65
C ILE A 336 67.36 63.12 -4.65
N VAL A 337 66.13 63.08 -4.17
CA VAL A 337 64.93 62.76 -4.95
C VAL A 337 63.85 63.74 -4.51
N ALA A 338 63.07 64.26 -5.46
CA ALA A 338 61.94 65.13 -5.16
C ALA A 338 60.79 64.92 -6.14
N GLN A 339 59.58 65.22 -5.70
CA GLN A 339 58.38 65.16 -6.52
C GLN A 339 58.36 66.35 -7.49
N ILE A 340 57.77 66.17 -8.67
CA ILE A 340 57.48 67.29 -9.57
C ILE A 340 56.51 68.25 -8.85
N GLY A 341 56.89 69.53 -8.81
CA GLY A 341 56.24 70.57 -8.01
C GLY A 341 57.00 70.98 -6.74
N ASP A 342 57.87 70.12 -6.19
CA ASP A 342 58.61 70.41 -4.94
C ASP A 342 59.63 71.55 -5.09
N THR A 343 60.17 72.00 -3.95
CA THR A 343 61.37 72.85 -3.90
C THR A 343 62.57 72.05 -3.39
N VAL A 344 63.64 71.96 -4.20
CA VAL A 344 64.93 71.38 -3.79
C VAL A 344 65.99 72.47 -3.66
N ILE A 345 66.73 72.44 -2.56
CA ILE A 345 67.89 73.30 -2.31
C ILE A 345 69.12 72.41 -2.10
N LEU A 346 70.05 72.44 -3.05
CA LEU A 346 71.36 71.78 -2.92
C LEU A 346 72.36 72.77 -2.32
N THR A 347 72.94 72.46 -1.16
CA THR A 347 73.92 73.36 -0.50
C THR A 347 75.32 72.77 -0.61
N CYS A 348 76.19 73.41 -1.38
CA CYS A 348 77.61 73.08 -1.45
C CYS A 348 78.37 73.86 -0.38
N ASN A 349 78.86 73.17 0.65
CA ASN A 349 79.55 73.74 1.81
C ASN A 349 81.05 73.40 1.76
N THR A 350 81.91 74.21 2.39
CA THR A 350 83.34 73.93 2.46
C THR A 350 83.95 74.34 3.80
N THR A 351 84.89 73.52 4.28
CA THR A 351 85.56 73.66 5.57
C THR A 351 87.08 73.61 5.37
N GLY A 352 87.81 74.49 6.05
CA GLY A 352 89.26 74.63 5.88
C GLY A 352 89.71 75.49 4.68
N CYS A 353 88.80 76.21 4.02
CA CYS A 353 89.16 77.22 3.01
C CYS A 353 88.78 78.64 3.47
N ALA A 354 89.73 79.58 3.40
CA ALA A 354 89.53 80.97 3.84
C ALA A 354 88.89 81.89 2.78
N SER A 355 88.97 81.53 1.50
CA SER A 355 88.39 82.30 0.39
C SER A 355 87.99 81.35 -0.75
N PRO A 356 86.87 80.61 -0.59
CA PRO A 356 86.37 79.71 -1.62
C PRO A 356 85.60 80.48 -2.71
N SER A 357 85.78 80.07 -3.97
CA SER A 357 84.82 80.38 -5.04
C SER A 357 84.06 79.13 -5.45
N PHE A 358 82.74 79.30 -5.65
CA PHE A 358 81.81 78.23 -5.99
C PHE A 358 81.29 78.42 -7.41
N SER A 359 81.22 77.32 -8.17
CA SER A 359 80.41 77.24 -9.38
C SER A 359 79.61 75.95 -9.45
N TRP A 360 78.43 76.03 -10.06
CA TRP A 360 77.57 74.87 -10.34
C TRP A 360 77.50 74.66 -11.85
N ARG A 361 77.58 73.40 -12.28
CA ARG A 361 77.33 72.98 -13.66
C ARG A 361 76.58 71.66 -13.70
N THR A 362 75.84 71.39 -14.77
CA THR A 362 75.37 70.02 -15.04
C THR A 362 76.49 69.22 -15.71
N GLN A 363 76.41 67.89 -15.66
CA GLN A 363 77.45 67.01 -16.26
C GLN A 363 77.42 66.96 -17.81
N MET A 364 76.44 67.60 -18.47
CA MET A 364 76.23 67.52 -19.92
C MET A 364 75.94 68.91 -20.54
N ASP A 365 76.60 69.96 -20.03
CA ASP A 365 76.51 71.38 -20.45
C ASP A 365 75.07 71.92 -20.67
N SER A 366 74.11 71.28 -20.02
CA SER A 366 72.69 71.57 -20.07
C SER A 366 72.36 72.67 -19.05
N PRO A 367 71.30 73.48 -19.28
CA PRO A 367 70.91 74.54 -18.36
C PRO A 367 70.66 74.02 -16.94
N LEU A 368 71.02 74.81 -15.93
CA LEU A 368 70.95 74.42 -14.52
C LEU A 368 69.52 74.15 -14.02
N GLY A 369 68.49 74.70 -14.65
CA GLY A 369 67.09 74.51 -14.23
C GLY A 369 66.77 75.06 -12.83
N GLY A 370 67.59 75.96 -12.30
CA GLY A 370 67.47 76.51 -10.95
C GLY A 370 68.30 77.77 -10.75
N LYS A 371 68.08 78.46 -9.62
CA LYS A 371 68.74 79.72 -9.25
C LYS A 371 69.89 79.44 -8.28
N VAL A 372 71.08 80.00 -8.55
CA VAL A 372 72.26 79.89 -7.68
C VAL A 372 72.36 81.14 -6.79
N SER A 373 72.61 80.94 -5.49
CA SER A 373 73.02 81.98 -4.54
C SER A 373 74.36 81.61 -3.92
N ASN A 374 75.33 82.53 -3.96
CA ASN A 374 76.66 82.33 -3.42
C ASN A 374 76.84 83.11 -2.11
N HIS A 375 77.20 82.40 -1.04
CA HIS A 375 77.48 82.97 0.28
C HIS A 375 78.96 82.76 0.63
N ARG A 376 79.44 83.36 1.74
CA ARG A 376 80.89 83.43 2.05
C ARG A 376 81.56 82.06 2.30
N THR A 377 80.79 81.05 2.71
CA THR A 377 81.30 79.71 3.08
C THR A 377 80.58 78.56 2.37
N HIS A 378 79.52 78.86 1.60
CA HIS A 378 78.71 77.87 0.90
C HIS A 378 77.99 78.49 -0.29
N SER A 379 77.50 77.66 -1.22
CA SER A 379 76.67 78.05 -2.35
C SER A 379 75.42 77.18 -2.42
N THR A 380 74.25 77.77 -2.64
CA THR A 380 72.97 77.08 -2.73
C THR A 380 72.42 77.13 -4.16
N LEU A 381 72.06 75.97 -4.73
CA LEU A 381 71.30 75.86 -5.96
C LEU A 381 69.85 75.48 -5.62
N THR A 382 68.91 76.40 -5.91
CA THR A 382 67.48 76.26 -5.64
C THR A 382 66.71 75.95 -6.91
N MET A 383 65.98 74.83 -6.92
CA MET A 383 65.05 74.42 -7.97
C MET A 383 63.63 74.51 -7.42
N ASN A 384 62.81 75.39 -7.97
CA ASN A 384 61.43 75.66 -7.54
C ASN A 384 60.60 76.20 -8.72
N PRO A 385 59.56 75.49 -9.18
CA PRO A 385 59.26 74.09 -8.87
C PRO A 385 60.30 73.15 -9.50
N VAL A 386 60.47 71.95 -8.93
CA VAL A 386 61.19 70.84 -9.56
C VAL A 386 60.36 70.27 -10.71
N SER A 387 61.01 69.95 -11.82
CA SER A 387 60.40 69.38 -13.04
C SER A 387 61.35 68.36 -13.69
N VAL A 388 60.90 67.64 -14.71
CA VAL A 388 61.70 66.57 -15.36
C VAL A 388 63.09 67.05 -15.81
N VAL A 389 63.22 68.29 -16.27
CA VAL A 389 64.51 68.84 -16.73
C VAL A 389 65.56 68.96 -15.63
N ASN A 390 65.16 68.87 -14.36
CA ASN A 390 66.04 68.84 -13.18
C ASN A 390 66.63 67.45 -12.87
N SER A 391 66.21 66.38 -13.57
CA SER A 391 66.68 65.00 -13.35
C SER A 391 68.11 64.79 -13.88
N ARG A 392 69.11 65.40 -13.22
CA ARG A 392 70.49 65.54 -13.71
C ARG A 392 71.54 65.32 -12.63
N SER A 393 72.76 65.00 -13.08
CA SER A 393 73.97 65.13 -12.26
C SER A 393 74.39 66.59 -12.18
N TYR A 394 74.31 67.17 -10.99
CA TYR A 394 74.80 68.50 -10.65
C TYR A 394 76.18 68.40 -10.00
N LEU A 395 77.12 69.19 -10.51
CA LEU A 395 78.48 69.26 -10.01
C LEU A 395 78.70 70.62 -9.36
N CYS A 396 79.06 70.61 -8.07
CA CYS A 396 79.65 71.79 -7.43
C CYS A 396 81.17 71.72 -7.59
N THR A 397 81.77 72.81 -8.06
CA THR A 397 83.21 73.04 -8.06
C THR A 397 83.54 74.06 -6.97
N VAL A 398 84.46 73.71 -6.07
CA VAL A 398 85.04 74.63 -5.09
C VAL A 398 86.51 74.83 -5.43
N ILE A 399 86.89 76.09 -5.69
CA ILE A 399 88.30 76.47 -5.87
C ILE A 399 88.70 77.25 -4.62
N CYS A 400 89.72 76.77 -3.91
CA CYS A 400 90.27 77.52 -2.78
C CYS A 400 91.46 78.37 -3.25
N ASN A 401 91.38 79.69 -3.05
CA ASN A 401 92.49 80.60 -3.33
C ASN A 401 93.54 80.56 -2.20
N SER A 402 94.18 79.39 -2.03
CA SER A 402 95.41 79.19 -1.26
C SER A 402 96.63 79.10 -2.19
N ALA A 403 97.82 78.94 -1.63
CA ALA A 403 99.11 79.00 -2.35
C ALA A 403 99.24 78.02 -3.54
N GLU A 404 98.51 76.90 -3.54
CA GLU A 404 98.56 75.87 -4.60
C GLU A 404 97.30 75.81 -5.48
N LYS A 405 96.32 76.71 -5.29
CA LYS A 405 95.03 76.73 -6.04
C LYS A 405 94.32 75.36 -6.09
N GLU A 406 94.21 74.70 -4.94
CA GLU A 406 93.54 73.40 -4.85
C GLU A 406 92.05 73.52 -5.28
N ARG A 407 91.67 72.73 -6.29
CA ARG A 407 90.30 72.62 -6.82
C ARG A 407 89.71 71.27 -6.42
N LYS A 408 88.50 71.28 -5.88
CA LYS A 408 87.72 70.07 -5.59
C LYS A 408 86.36 70.15 -6.26
N GLU A 409 85.84 69.00 -6.66
CA GLU A 409 84.50 68.86 -7.22
C GLU A 409 83.77 67.72 -6.51
N LYS A 410 82.46 67.88 -6.29
CA LYS A 410 81.56 66.78 -5.92
C LYS A 410 80.32 66.83 -6.81
N SER A 411 79.85 65.64 -7.19
CA SER A 411 78.60 65.46 -7.91
C SER A 411 77.49 65.00 -6.96
N VAL A 412 76.30 65.56 -7.13
CA VAL A 412 75.05 65.02 -6.61
C VAL A 412 74.13 64.74 -7.79
N LYS A 413 73.53 63.55 -7.86
CA LYS A 413 72.44 63.29 -8.80
C LYS A 413 71.11 63.69 -8.15
N VAL A 414 70.36 64.54 -8.83
CA VAL A 414 68.95 64.80 -8.54
C VAL A 414 68.15 63.77 -9.34
N GLY A 415 67.40 62.93 -8.64
CA GLY A 415 66.29 62.18 -9.21
C GLY A 415 65.01 63.00 -9.12
N VAL A 416 64.11 62.81 -10.08
CA VAL A 416 62.78 63.44 -10.09
C VAL A 416 61.75 62.34 -10.32
N TYR A 417 60.65 62.38 -9.58
CA TYR A 417 59.51 61.48 -9.76
C TYR A 417 58.19 62.26 -9.71
N SER A 418 57.10 61.62 -10.11
CA SER A 418 55.75 62.11 -9.87
C SER A 418 54.84 60.93 -9.57
N PHE A 419 54.11 61.02 -8.46
CA PHE A 419 53.14 60.02 -8.02
C PHE A 419 52.11 60.69 -7.08
N PRO A 420 51.31 61.65 -7.57
CA PRO A 420 50.68 62.67 -6.73
C PRO A 420 49.42 62.19 -6.01
N SER A 421 48.66 61.25 -6.58
CA SER A 421 47.39 60.76 -6.02
C SER A 421 47.21 59.26 -6.28
N ASP A 422 46.26 58.65 -5.56
CA ASP A 422 45.97 57.22 -5.63
C ASP A 422 45.27 56.83 -6.95
N PRO A 423 45.33 55.56 -7.39
CA PRO A 423 44.77 55.16 -8.67
C PRO A 423 43.26 55.31 -8.72
N VAL A 424 42.72 55.76 -9.85
CA VAL A 424 41.27 55.84 -10.08
C VAL A 424 40.81 54.55 -10.75
N ILE A 425 39.86 53.84 -10.12
CA ILE A 425 39.23 52.65 -10.69
C ILE A 425 37.91 53.05 -11.34
N GLU A 426 37.76 52.72 -12.60
CA GLU A 426 36.50 52.80 -13.36
C GLU A 426 36.08 51.38 -13.75
N ILE A 427 34.82 51.03 -13.49
CA ILE A 427 34.24 49.72 -13.82
C ILE A 427 33.06 49.94 -14.77
N SER A 428 32.87 49.01 -15.72
CA SER A 428 31.69 48.95 -16.59
C SER A 428 30.38 49.20 -15.82
N PRO A 429 29.51 50.16 -16.25
CA PRO A 429 28.38 50.62 -15.43
C PRO A 429 27.26 49.59 -15.25
N SER A 430 27.17 48.59 -16.14
CA SER A 430 26.22 47.50 -16.10
C SER A 430 26.95 46.15 -16.04
N LEU A 431 27.42 45.78 -14.85
CA LEU A 431 27.97 44.45 -14.60
C LEU A 431 26.84 43.40 -14.68
N VAL A 432 26.98 42.40 -15.56
CA VAL A 432 26.05 41.26 -15.69
C VAL A 432 26.81 39.95 -15.55
N ALA A 433 26.32 39.05 -14.69
CA ALA A 433 27.01 37.81 -14.37
C ALA A 433 27.13 36.87 -15.58
N GLY A 434 28.38 36.58 -15.97
CA GLY A 434 28.73 35.80 -17.17
C GLY A 434 28.97 36.62 -18.45
N GLU A 435 28.86 37.94 -18.43
CA GLU A 435 29.22 38.82 -19.56
C GLU A 435 30.58 39.50 -19.30
N PRO A 436 31.42 39.74 -20.32
CA PRO A 436 32.78 40.26 -20.13
C PRO A 436 32.76 41.71 -19.61
N ALA A 437 33.15 41.89 -18.34
CA ALA A 437 33.25 43.18 -17.69
C ALA A 437 34.67 43.73 -17.77
N THR A 438 34.82 45.00 -18.15
CA THR A 438 36.10 45.70 -18.12
C THR A 438 36.24 46.54 -16.85
N VAL A 439 37.45 46.49 -16.30
CA VAL A 439 37.98 47.37 -15.25
C VAL A 439 39.10 48.20 -15.86
N ILE A 440 39.09 49.49 -15.59
CA ILE A 440 40.12 50.44 -16.02
C ILE A 440 40.73 51.03 -14.75
N CYS A 441 42.01 50.78 -14.51
CA CYS A 441 42.77 51.47 -13.48
C CYS A 441 43.61 52.58 -14.13
N LYS A 442 43.40 53.82 -13.70
CA LYS A 442 44.13 55.01 -14.18
C LYS A 442 45.05 55.50 -13.07
N ILE A 443 46.34 55.64 -13.38
CA ILE A 443 47.36 56.13 -12.46
C ILE A 443 47.81 57.49 -12.99
N PRO A 444 47.35 58.61 -12.41
CA PRO A 444 47.55 59.94 -12.99
C PRO A 444 48.97 60.46 -12.80
N ASP A 445 49.43 61.22 -13.81
CA ASP A 445 50.65 62.03 -13.81
C ASP A 445 51.90 61.32 -13.27
N VAL A 446 52.09 60.05 -13.63
CA VAL A 446 53.23 59.25 -13.19
C VAL A 446 54.49 59.67 -13.92
N TYR A 447 55.61 59.73 -13.19
CA TYR A 447 56.95 59.78 -13.77
C TYR A 447 57.99 59.14 -12.84
N PRO A 448 58.98 58.38 -13.34
CA PRO A 448 59.11 57.92 -14.72
C PRO A 448 58.29 56.64 -14.98
N SER A 449 57.79 56.48 -16.21
CA SER A 449 56.97 55.33 -16.60
C SER A 449 57.75 54.01 -16.59
N ASP A 450 59.04 54.05 -16.91
CA ASP A 450 59.99 52.92 -16.98
C ASP A 450 60.16 52.10 -15.68
N ARG A 451 59.49 52.49 -14.60
CA ARG A 451 59.54 51.89 -13.24
C ARG A 451 58.16 51.63 -12.63
N LEU A 452 57.08 51.90 -13.36
CA LEU A 452 55.73 51.67 -12.88
C LEU A 452 55.36 50.17 -13.02
N GLU A 453 55.15 49.51 -11.89
CA GLU A 453 54.48 48.21 -11.79
C GLU A 453 53.04 48.47 -11.31
N VAL A 454 52.05 47.99 -12.04
CA VAL A 454 50.64 48.03 -11.61
C VAL A 454 50.16 46.61 -11.40
N SER A 455 49.59 46.32 -10.24
CA SER A 455 48.95 45.03 -9.97
C SER A 455 47.47 45.22 -9.65
N LEU A 456 46.62 44.50 -10.36
CA LEU A 456 45.17 44.60 -10.27
C LEU A 456 44.64 43.23 -9.81
N LYS A 457 44.20 43.14 -8.55
CA LYS A 457 43.73 41.90 -7.92
C LYS A 457 42.24 41.95 -7.61
N LYS A 458 41.57 40.80 -7.72
CA LYS A 458 40.20 40.61 -7.23
C LYS A 458 40.29 39.82 -5.93
N ASP A 459 40.11 40.51 -4.80
CA ASP A 459 40.19 39.90 -3.47
C ASP A 459 41.57 39.26 -3.21
N GLU A 460 41.66 37.95 -2.98
CA GLU A 460 42.92 37.18 -2.88
C GLU A 460 43.23 36.32 -4.13
N ASP A 461 42.52 36.51 -5.25
CA ASP A 461 42.89 35.88 -6.53
C ASP A 461 44.24 36.43 -7.02
N ALA A 462 44.97 35.63 -7.81
CA ALA A 462 46.28 35.98 -8.33
C ALA A 462 46.25 37.33 -9.10
N PRO A 463 47.15 38.28 -8.78
CA PRO A 463 47.12 39.62 -9.35
C PRO A 463 47.42 39.61 -10.86
N HIS A 464 46.64 40.36 -11.63
CA HIS A 464 47.02 40.73 -12.98
C HIS A 464 48.06 41.86 -12.88
N VAL A 465 49.33 41.55 -13.19
CA VAL A 465 50.43 42.52 -13.17
C VAL A 465 50.67 43.07 -14.58
N THR A 466 50.89 44.37 -14.68
CA THR A 466 51.28 45.09 -15.89
C THR A 466 52.42 46.03 -15.54
N ASP A 467 53.60 45.79 -16.11
CA ASP A 467 54.73 46.70 -16.04
C ASP A 467 54.76 47.66 -17.24
N PHE A 468 55.38 48.83 -17.03
CA PHE A 468 55.61 49.84 -18.06
C PHE A 468 57.12 49.99 -18.38
N PHE A 469 57.92 48.94 -18.19
CA PHE A 469 59.39 49.00 -18.29
C PHE A 469 59.94 49.32 -19.70
N GLN A 470 59.09 49.30 -20.73
CA GLN A 470 59.43 49.67 -22.12
C GLN A 470 58.96 51.10 -22.48
N ASP A 471 58.41 51.86 -21.54
CA ASP A 471 57.79 53.16 -21.77
C ASP A 471 58.78 54.33 -21.54
N GLU A 472 59.43 54.78 -22.61
CA GLU A 472 60.40 55.89 -22.62
C GLU A 472 59.74 57.29 -22.50
N SER A 473 58.59 57.41 -21.82
CA SER A 473 57.90 58.69 -21.56
C SER A 473 58.84 59.77 -21.01
N ALA A 474 59.03 60.86 -21.77
CA ALA A 474 59.84 62.00 -21.36
C ALA A 474 59.11 62.98 -20.40
N ASN A 475 57.81 62.81 -20.18
CA ASN A 475 56.94 63.69 -19.40
C ASN A 475 56.11 62.89 -18.37
N THR A 476 55.44 63.60 -17.46
CA THR A 476 54.37 63.04 -16.62
C THR A 476 53.16 62.66 -17.46
N GLU A 477 52.67 61.43 -17.33
CA GLU A 477 51.49 60.95 -18.07
C GLU A 477 50.56 60.13 -17.18
N THR A 478 49.26 60.16 -17.49
CA THR A 478 48.29 59.23 -16.89
C THR A 478 48.40 57.86 -17.57
N LYS A 479 48.92 56.86 -16.85
CA LYS A 479 48.99 55.48 -17.36
C LYS A 479 47.73 54.70 -17.03
N ILE A 480 47.36 53.78 -17.91
CA ILE A 480 46.07 53.08 -17.89
C ILE A 480 46.29 51.58 -18.03
N VAL A 481 45.71 50.80 -17.12
CA VAL A 481 45.69 49.33 -17.17
C VAL A 481 44.25 48.86 -17.32
N THR A 482 43.99 48.03 -18.33
CA THR A 482 42.66 47.49 -18.63
C THR A 482 42.63 45.98 -18.37
N TYR A 483 41.76 45.55 -17.45
CA TYR A 483 41.58 44.15 -17.09
C TYR A 483 40.14 43.72 -17.39
N THR A 484 39.98 42.61 -18.12
CA THR A 484 38.68 42.06 -18.50
C THR A 484 38.44 40.74 -17.79
N PHE A 485 37.30 40.59 -17.12
CA PHE A 485 36.93 39.37 -16.42
C PHE A 485 35.46 39.00 -16.61
N LEU A 486 35.11 37.76 -16.29
CA LEU A 486 33.73 37.28 -16.26
C LEU A 486 33.25 37.30 -14.80
N PRO A 487 32.37 38.23 -14.39
CA PRO A 487 31.91 38.35 -13.02
C PRO A 487 30.94 37.21 -12.69
N LYS A 488 31.10 36.62 -11.51
CA LYS A 488 30.15 35.65 -10.93
C LYS A 488 29.26 36.30 -9.88
N ALA A 489 28.13 35.65 -9.55
CA ALA A 489 27.35 36.02 -8.36
C ALA A 489 28.18 35.90 -7.06
N GLU A 490 29.07 34.91 -7.01
CA GLU A 490 30.08 34.71 -5.95
C GLU A 490 31.07 35.87 -5.76
N ASP A 491 31.21 36.76 -6.75
CA ASP A 491 32.15 37.89 -6.69
C ASP A 491 31.53 39.17 -6.11
N ILE A 492 30.22 39.18 -5.84
CA ILE A 492 29.51 40.34 -5.30
C ILE A 492 30.00 40.64 -3.88
N GLY A 493 30.34 41.91 -3.63
CA GLY A 493 30.87 42.38 -2.35
C GLY A 493 32.38 42.17 -2.17
N LYS A 494 33.06 41.40 -3.03
CA LYS A 494 34.53 41.34 -3.08
C LYS A 494 35.11 42.67 -3.56
N ASN A 495 36.35 42.95 -3.18
CA ASN A 495 37.06 44.16 -3.58
C ASN A 495 37.93 43.89 -4.82
N ILE A 496 37.71 44.65 -5.90
CA ILE A 496 38.76 44.84 -6.92
C ILE A 496 39.71 45.90 -6.37
N THR A 497 41.00 45.58 -6.32
CA THR A 497 42.04 46.44 -5.76
C THR A 497 43.12 46.68 -6.82
N CYS A 498 43.38 47.93 -7.13
CA CYS A 498 44.49 48.35 -7.98
C CYS A 498 45.60 48.94 -7.11
N VAL A 499 46.79 48.37 -7.24
CA VAL A 499 48.00 48.71 -6.48
C VAL A 499 49.06 49.17 -7.49
N ALA A 500 49.40 50.45 -7.47
CA ALA A 500 50.46 51.03 -8.28
C ALA A 500 51.74 51.15 -7.44
N ARG A 501 52.88 50.71 -7.98
CA ARG A 501 54.20 50.72 -7.35
C ARG A 501 55.21 51.39 -8.24
N LEU A 502 55.98 52.31 -7.69
CA LEU A 502 57.05 53.00 -8.41
C LEU A 502 58.41 52.46 -7.95
N LEU A 503 58.97 51.53 -8.72
CA LEU A 503 60.14 50.74 -8.32
C LEU A 503 61.45 51.52 -8.52
N ILE A 504 61.88 52.25 -7.48
CA ILE A 504 63.15 53.00 -7.52
C ILE A 504 64.09 52.63 -6.36
N ALA A 505 65.10 51.80 -6.68
CA ALA A 505 65.90 50.99 -5.76
C ALA A 505 66.87 51.74 -4.80
N ASP A 506 66.86 53.07 -4.75
CA ASP A 506 67.86 53.90 -4.03
C ASP A 506 67.21 54.97 -3.13
N MET A 507 65.91 54.88 -2.81
CA MET A 507 65.11 56.06 -2.43
C MET A 507 64.21 55.87 -1.20
N ASP A 508 64.20 56.89 -0.33
CA ASP A 508 63.37 56.99 0.89
C ASP A 508 62.22 58.00 0.70
N PHE A 509 61.37 57.76 -0.30
CA PHE A 509 60.11 58.50 -0.48
C PHE A 509 58.93 57.67 0.03
N GLU A 510 57.87 58.33 0.50
CA GLU A 510 56.59 57.71 0.87
C GLU A 510 55.44 58.53 0.26
N PRO A 511 54.39 57.90 -0.30
CA PRO A 511 54.21 56.45 -0.48
C PRO A 511 54.94 55.89 -1.72
N LYS A 512 55.55 54.70 -1.58
CA LYS A 512 56.14 53.92 -2.70
C LYS A 512 55.10 53.08 -3.46
N GLU A 513 53.98 52.82 -2.81
CA GLU A 513 52.84 52.05 -3.26
C GLU A 513 51.57 52.86 -2.98
N ARG A 514 50.70 53.02 -3.98
CA ARG A 514 49.37 53.64 -3.81
C ARG A 514 48.29 52.67 -4.25
N THR A 515 47.23 52.60 -3.44
CA THR A 515 46.26 51.50 -3.51
C THR A 515 44.84 52.02 -3.40
N SER A 516 44.00 51.63 -4.34
CA SER A 516 42.56 51.90 -4.36
C SER A 516 41.77 50.61 -4.45
N SER A 517 40.62 50.55 -3.79
CA SER A 517 39.72 49.38 -3.79
C SER A 517 38.28 49.77 -4.07
N GLN A 518 37.58 49.00 -4.90
CA GLN A 518 36.16 49.18 -5.23
C GLN A 518 35.41 47.85 -5.13
N LYS A 519 34.20 47.86 -4.55
CA LYS A 519 33.37 46.66 -4.43
C LYS A 519 32.64 46.32 -5.72
N ILE A 520 32.60 45.04 -6.06
CA ILE A 520 31.82 44.51 -7.17
C ILE A 520 30.34 44.47 -6.78
N ASN A 521 29.48 45.09 -7.59
CA ASN A 521 28.02 44.91 -7.55
C ASN A 521 27.55 44.43 -8.92
N ALA A 522 27.47 43.11 -9.10
CA ALA A 522 27.05 42.49 -10.36
C ALA A 522 25.55 42.16 -10.35
N ASN A 523 24.87 42.47 -11.46
CA ASN A 523 23.50 42.01 -11.69
C ASN A 523 23.52 40.53 -12.10
N PHE A 524 22.61 39.74 -11.56
CA PHE A 524 22.45 38.34 -11.93
C PHE A 524 20.97 37.96 -11.93
N GLY A 525 20.57 37.22 -12.97
CA GLY A 525 19.23 36.67 -13.09
C GLY A 525 18.91 35.66 -12.00
N PRO A 526 17.64 35.21 -11.92
CA PRO A 526 17.21 34.26 -10.90
C PRO A 526 18.06 32.98 -10.90
N GLN A 527 18.38 32.52 -9.70
CA GLN A 527 19.04 31.25 -9.39
C GLN A 527 18.41 30.64 -8.14
N ASN A 528 18.47 29.32 -8.04
CA ASN A 528 17.98 28.55 -6.89
C ASN A 528 16.50 28.84 -6.59
N THR A 529 15.68 29.04 -7.64
CA THR A 529 14.25 29.33 -7.43
C THR A 529 13.53 28.09 -6.91
N VAL A 530 12.90 28.23 -5.75
CA VAL A 530 12.16 27.17 -5.06
C VAL A 530 10.81 27.68 -4.55
N ILE A 531 9.83 26.80 -4.48
CA ILE A 531 8.52 27.07 -3.87
C ILE A 531 8.47 26.36 -2.52
N THR A 532 8.05 27.08 -1.48
CA THR A 532 7.73 26.51 -0.17
C THR A 532 6.24 26.70 0.12
N ALA A 533 5.59 25.62 0.55
CA ALA A 533 4.17 25.60 0.89
C ALA A 533 3.98 25.51 2.41
N SER A 534 3.05 26.31 2.94
CA SER A 534 2.63 26.27 4.34
C SER A 534 1.12 26.04 4.41
N PRO A 535 0.61 25.04 5.16
CA PRO A 535 1.34 24.14 6.08
C PRO A 535 2.18 23.05 5.41
N GLY A 536 2.02 22.83 4.11
CA GLY A 536 2.81 21.88 3.31
C GLY A 536 2.18 21.62 1.95
N ASN A 537 2.76 20.71 1.16
CA ASN A 537 2.28 20.38 -0.20
C ASN A 537 0.94 19.61 -0.21
N SER A 538 0.46 19.16 0.96
CA SER A 538 -0.85 18.52 1.10
C SER A 538 -1.62 19.06 2.32
N PRO A 539 -2.19 20.28 2.24
CA PRO A 539 -3.05 20.83 3.27
C PRO A 539 -4.38 20.07 3.35
N MET A 540 -5.15 20.30 4.41
CA MET A 540 -6.51 19.78 4.54
C MET A 540 -7.53 20.70 3.86
N GLU A 541 -8.66 20.14 3.40
CA GLU A 541 -9.76 20.95 2.87
C GLU A 541 -10.25 21.96 3.93
N GLY A 542 -10.40 23.22 3.52
CA GLY A 542 -10.74 24.35 4.39
C GLY A 542 -9.55 25.09 5.03
N ASP A 543 -8.33 24.55 4.95
CA ASP A 543 -7.10 25.24 5.39
C ASP A 543 -6.86 26.53 4.57
N THR A 544 -5.99 27.40 5.10
CA THR A 544 -5.38 28.49 4.31
C THR A 544 -4.01 28.03 3.82
N LEU A 545 -3.86 27.89 2.50
CA LEU A 545 -2.58 27.53 1.86
C LEU A 545 -1.82 28.79 1.46
N ASN A 546 -0.58 28.90 1.90
CA ASN A 546 0.35 29.93 1.46
C ASN A 546 1.49 29.29 0.67
N LEU A 547 1.60 29.62 -0.61
CA LEU A 547 2.73 29.26 -1.47
C LEU A 547 3.66 30.47 -1.59
N THR A 548 4.92 30.33 -1.17
CA THR A 548 5.91 31.39 -1.25
C THR A 548 7.04 30.99 -2.20
N CYS A 549 7.38 31.87 -3.13
CA CYS A 549 8.44 31.64 -4.11
C CYS A 549 9.70 32.40 -3.69
N VAL A 550 10.79 31.66 -3.51
CA VAL A 550 12.08 32.16 -3.04
C VAL A 550 13.10 31.97 -4.14
N THR A 551 13.89 33.01 -4.43
CA THR A 551 14.82 33.07 -5.57
C THR A 551 15.97 34.01 -5.23
N GLN A 552 17.15 33.77 -5.79
CA GLN A 552 18.34 34.61 -5.62
C GLN A 552 18.56 35.41 -6.91
N SER A 553 18.44 36.74 -6.86
CA SER A 553 18.66 37.62 -8.02
C SER A 553 19.02 39.05 -7.59
N ASN A 554 19.82 39.73 -8.41
CA ASN A 554 20.17 41.15 -8.24
C ASN A 554 19.98 41.90 -9.58
N PRO A 555 19.19 42.99 -9.66
CA PRO A 555 18.23 43.44 -8.64
C PRO A 555 17.11 42.40 -8.39
N PRO A 556 16.24 42.60 -7.39
CA PRO A 556 15.12 41.71 -7.12
C PRO A 556 14.25 41.48 -8.36
N ALA A 557 14.04 40.21 -8.70
CA ALA A 557 13.27 39.78 -9.86
C ALA A 557 11.76 39.90 -9.65
N GLN A 558 10.99 40.05 -10.74
CA GLN A 558 9.52 39.98 -10.69
C GLN A 558 9.07 38.52 -10.65
N ILE A 559 8.07 38.22 -9.82
CA ILE A 559 7.48 36.89 -9.63
C ILE A 559 6.06 36.90 -10.21
N VAL A 560 5.74 35.91 -11.04
CA VAL A 560 4.41 35.64 -11.59
C VAL A 560 3.98 34.23 -11.21
N TRP A 561 2.85 34.10 -10.54
CA TRP A 561 2.23 32.81 -10.26
C TRP A 561 1.24 32.42 -11.35
N SER A 562 1.22 31.12 -11.65
CA SER A 562 0.18 30.50 -12.46
C SER A 562 -0.16 29.08 -11.98
N LYS A 563 -1.33 28.59 -12.37
CA LYS A 563 -1.75 27.19 -12.20
C LYS A 563 -1.91 26.53 -13.56
N TYR A 564 -1.45 25.28 -13.67
CA TYR A 564 -1.66 24.44 -14.85
C TYR A 564 -3.06 23.82 -14.79
N LEU A 565 -3.87 24.00 -15.83
CA LEU A 565 -5.20 23.42 -15.96
C LEU A 565 -5.17 22.14 -16.82
N ALA A 566 -6.23 21.34 -16.72
CA ALA A 566 -6.31 20.03 -17.38
C ALA A 566 -6.35 20.07 -18.93
N GLU A 567 -6.52 21.26 -19.52
CA GLU A 567 -6.55 21.52 -20.97
C GLU A 567 -5.24 22.15 -21.49
N GLU A 568 -4.13 21.92 -20.77
CA GLU A 568 -2.80 22.55 -20.98
C GLU A 568 -2.77 24.09 -20.86
N SER A 569 -3.91 24.70 -20.54
CA SER A 569 -4.05 26.15 -20.36
C SER A 569 -3.44 26.62 -19.02
N ILE A 570 -2.77 27.76 -19.06
CA ILE A 570 -2.06 28.36 -17.92
C ILE A 570 -2.88 29.52 -17.38
N GLN A 571 -3.43 29.37 -16.18
CA GLN A 571 -4.15 30.45 -15.51
C GLN A 571 -3.15 31.31 -14.72
N HIS A 572 -2.95 32.56 -15.13
CA HIS A 572 -2.21 33.54 -14.32
C HIS A 572 -3.02 33.93 -13.07
N LEU A 573 -2.37 33.95 -11.90
CA LEU A 573 -3.02 34.17 -10.61
C LEU A 573 -2.66 35.53 -10.00
N ILE A 574 -1.37 35.76 -9.69
CA ILE A 574 -0.91 36.98 -9.02
C ILE A 574 0.55 37.29 -9.38
N ARG A 575 0.91 38.58 -9.41
CA ARG A 575 2.30 39.06 -9.53
C ARG A 575 2.83 39.47 -8.14
N ASN A 576 3.09 38.48 -7.29
CA ASN A 576 3.55 38.68 -5.91
C ASN A 576 4.45 37.52 -5.45
N ASN A 577 5.29 37.72 -4.43
CA ASN A 577 6.15 36.67 -3.87
C ASN A 577 5.36 35.54 -3.17
N VAL A 578 4.20 35.87 -2.60
CA VAL A 578 3.28 34.93 -1.95
C VAL A 578 1.95 34.87 -2.71
N LEU A 579 1.52 33.65 -3.01
CA LEU A 579 0.16 33.29 -3.40
C LEU A 579 -0.53 32.68 -2.17
N SER A 580 -1.64 33.29 -1.74
CA SER A 580 -2.45 32.81 -0.63
C SER A 580 -3.81 32.36 -1.14
N ILE A 581 -4.24 31.15 -0.76
CA ILE A 581 -5.53 30.57 -1.09
C ILE A 581 -6.28 30.30 0.23
N PRO A 582 -7.22 31.16 0.63
CA PRO A 582 -8.04 30.94 1.82
C PRO A 582 -9.11 29.89 1.54
N HIS A 583 -9.29 28.95 2.47
CA HIS A 583 -10.26 27.85 2.40
C HIS A 583 -10.13 27.00 1.13
N VAL A 584 -9.01 26.27 1.03
CA VAL A 584 -8.71 25.41 -0.11
C VAL A 584 -9.72 24.27 -0.28
N HIS A 585 -10.21 24.05 -1.50
CA HIS A 585 -11.12 22.97 -1.88
C HIS A 585 -10.43 21.93 -2.78
N PHE A 586 -10.99 20.72 -2.93
CA PHE A 586 -10.35 19.66 -3.74
C PHE A 586 -9.96 20.10 -5.17
N ASN A 587 -10.75 20.98 -5.81
CA ASN A 587 -10.48 21.55 -7.14
C ASN A 587 -9.26 22.50 -7.18
N ASP A 588 -8.81 23.03 -6.04
CA ASP A 588 -7.60 23.84 -5.95
C ASP A 588 -6.31 23.00 -6.06
N SER A 589 -6.43 21.67 -6.04
CA SER A 589 -5.29 20.76 -6.27
C SER A 589 -4.69 20.93 -7.68
N GLY A 590 -3.44 20.50 -7.85
CA GLY A 590 -2.72 20.46 -9.12
C GLY A 590 -1.38 21.20 -9.09
N LEU A 591 -0.79 21.35 -10.28
CA LEU A 591 0.55 21.91 -10.47
C LEU A 591 0.53 23.44 -10.47
N TYR A 592 1.14 24.04 -9.46
CA TYR A 592 1.40 25.48 -9.38
C TYR A 592 2.80 25.79 -9.91
N ILE A 593 2.92 26.90 -10.61
CA ILE A 593 4.13 27.36 -11.28
C ILE A 593 4.46 28.77 -10.78
N CYS A 594 5.68 28.94 -10.26
CA CYS A 594 6.28 30.25 -10.06
C CYS A 594 7.23 30.52 -11.24
N GLU A 595 6.97 31.58 -11.99
CA GLU A 595 7.87 32.10 -13.02
C GLU A 595 8.51 33.39 -12.53
N VAL A 596 9.85 33.42 -12.57
CA VAL A 596 10.66 34.52 -12.07
C VAL A 596 11.39 35.16 -13.23
N ILE A 597 11.34 36.49 -13.36
CA ILE A 597 12.03 37.24 -14.41
C ILE A 597 12.85 38.41 -13.83
N ASN A 598 14.16 38.43 -14.10
CA ASN A 598 14.98 39.61 -13.87
C ASN A 598 15.00 40.46 -15.15
N LEU A 599 14.46 41.68 -15.07
CA LEU A 599 14.32 42.59 -16.21
C LEU A 599 15.63 43.22 -16.69
N VAL A 600 16.69 43.22 -15.86
CA VAL A 600 18.01 43.78 -16.22
C VAL A 600 18.83 42.76 -17.00
N THR A 601 18.85 41.49 -16.57
CA THR A 601 19.59 40.43 -17.26
C THR A 601 18.75 39.70 -18.32
N ASN A 602 17.45 40.01 -18.42
CA ASN A 602 16.46 39.31 -19.24
C ASN A 602 16.51 37.77 -19.12
N ARG A 603 16.75 37.27 -17.89
CA ARG A 603 16.80 35.82 -17.59
C ARG A 603 15.58 35.41 -16.78
N THR A 604 15.07 34.23 -17.09
CA THR A 604 13.93 33.61 -16.42
C THR A 604 14.32 32.28 -15.78
N GLU A 605 13.69 31.97 -14.64
CA GLU A 605 13.73 30.65 -14.00
C GLU A 605 12.29 30.28 -13.63
N LYS A 606 11.96 28.99 -13.65
CA LYS A 606 10.63 28.50 -13.25
C LYS A 606 10.77 27.39 -12.22
N ALA A 607 10.01 27.49 -11.14
CA ALA A 607 9.82 26.41 -10.18
C ALA A 607 8.38 25.91 -10.23
N THR A 608 8.17 24.63 -9.91
CA THR A 608 6.85 24.01 -9.85
C THR A 608 6.64 23.27 -8.54
N VAL A 609 5.39 23.21 -8.08
CA VAL A 609 4.97 22.40 -6.93
C VAL A 609 3.63 21.76 -7.23
N ASP A 610 3.50 20.47 -6.97
CA ASP A 610 2.21 19.77 -7.03
C ASP A 610 1.54 19.85 -5.65
N ILE A 611 0.31 20.36 -5.62
CA ILE A 611 -0.48 20.58 -4.41
C ILE A 611 -1.64 19.59 -4.40
N ILE A 612 -1.70 18.78 -3.34
CA ILE A 612 -2.62 17.65 -3.23
C ILE A 612 -3.47 17.83 -1.98
N ILE A 613 -4.58 18.55 -2.10
CA ILE A 613 -5.49 18.85 -0.97
C ILE A 613 -6.18 17.58 -0.52
N GLN A 614 -6.15 17.33 0.78
CA GLN A 614 -6.56 16.08 1.41
C GLN A 614 -7.74 16.29 2.37
N GLY A 615 -8.61 15.29 2.56
CA GLY A 615 -9.82 15.52 3.35
C GLY A 615 -10.69 14.30 3.64
N ALA A 616 -11.60 14.50 4.59
CA ALA A 616 -12.74 13.62 4.81
C ALA A 616 -13.69 13.67 3.60
N PRO A 617 -14.49 12.62 3.33
CA PRO A 617 -15.34 12.61 2.15
C PRO A 617 -16.58 13.47 2.30
N VAL A 618 -16.94 14.18 1.23
CA VAL A 618 -18.20 14.92 1.11
C VAL A 618 -19.08 14.22 0.07
N ILE A 619 -20.30 13.81 0.45
CA ILE A 619 -21.24 13.13 -0.47
C ILE A 619 -21.86 14.19 -1.40
N THR A 620 -21.60 14.09 -2.70
CA THR A 620 -22.01 15.09 -3.71
C THR A 620 -23.21 14.68 -4.56
N LYS A 621 -23.46 13.37 -4.72
CA LYS A 621 -24.71 12.83 -5.28
C LYS A 621 -25.21 11.71 -4.38
N LEU A 622 -26.49 11.75 -4.01
CA LEU A 622 -27.26 10.59 -3.57
C LEU A 622 -28.62 10.67 -4.26
N SER A 623 -28.92 9.73 -5.16
CA SER A 623 -30.12 9.78 -6.01
C SER A 623 -30.75 8.42 -6.22
N ILE A 624 -32.06 8.42 -6.44
CA ILE A 624 -32.84 7.27 -6.90
C ILE A 624 -33.35 7.59 -8.31
N GLU A 625 -33.01 6.74 -9.27
CA GLU A 625 -33.44 6.83 -10.68
C GLU A 625 -34.35 5.60 -10.96
N PRO A 626 -35.55 5.79 -11.55
CA PRO A 626 -36.06 7.02 -12.18
C PRO A 626 -36.65 8.06 -11.20
N SER A 627 -37.09 7.66 -10.00
CA SER A 627 -37.76 8.55 -9.03
C SER A 627 -37.70 7.95 -7.61
N THR A 628 -37.88 8.77 -6.58
CA THR A 628 -37.99 8.30 -5.17
C THR A 628 -39.30 7.57 -4.87
N THR A 629 -40.34 7.75 -5.70
CA THR A 629 -41.60 6.99 -5.63
C THR A 629 -41.78 6.19 -6.92
N VAL A 630 -41.94 4.87 -6.77
CA VAL A 630 -41.98 3.89 -7.87
C VAL A 630 -43.13 2.91 -7.67
N GLN A 631 -43.52 2.19 -8.73
CA GLN A 631 -44.48 1.09 -8.66
C GLN A 631 -43.76 -0.25 -8.49
N GLU A 632 -44.40 -1.17 -7.77
CA GLU A 632 -43.94 -2.55 -7.68
C GLU A 632 -43.77 -3.20 -9.07
N GLY A 633 -42.59 -3.78 -9.31
CA GLY A 633 -42.18 -4.35 -10.59
C GLY A 633 -41.27 -3.44 -11.44
N GLU A 634 -41.09 -2.17 -11.08
CA GLU A 634 -40.16 -1.27 -11.78
C GLU A 634 -38.69 -1.56 -11.46
N ASN A 635 -37.78 -1.16 -12.36
CA ASN A 635 -36.33 -1.24 -12.16
C ASN A 635 -35.81 0.08 -11.59
N VAL A 636 -35.06 0.02 -10.50
CA VAL A 636 -34.55 1.20 -9.79
C VAL A 636 -33.04 1.13 -9.62
N SER A 637 -32.34 2.24 -9.87
CA SER A 637 -30.93 2.40 -9.48
C SER A 637 -30.80 3.45 -8.37
N ILE A 638 -30.08 3.10 -7.30
CA ILE A 638 -29.71 4.04 -6.24
C ILE A 638 -28.21 4.29 -6.40
N GLN A 639 -27.83 5.56 -6.57
CA GLN A 639 -26.45 5.97 -6.86
C GLN A 639 -25.92 6.89 -5.77
N CYS A 640 -24.64 6.72 -5.41
CA CYS A 640 -23.94 7.59 -4.47
C CYS A 640 -22.52 7.93 -4.97
N SER A 641 -22.19 9.21 -5.00
CA SER A 641 -20.82 9.72 -5.21
C SER A 641 -20.39 10.60 -4.05
N ALA A 642 -19.10 10.54 -3.72
CA ALA A 642 -18.47 11.41 -2.76
C ALA A 642 -17.11 11.87 -3.30
N GLU A 643 -16.79 13.14 -3.07
CA GLU A 643 -15.49 13.73 -3.35
C GLU A 643 -14.62 13.63 -2.10
N SER A 644 -13.41 13.10 -2.26
CA SER A 644 -12.40 13.02 -1.20
C SER A 644 -11.02 12.69 -1.76
N ASN A 645 -10.00 13.06 -1.00
CA ASN A 645 -8.62 12.69 -1.30
C ASN A 645 -7.90 12.18 -0.03
N PRO A 646 -7.38 10.93 -0.01
CA PRO A 646 -7.49 9.91 -1.05
C PRO A 646 -8.95 9.43 -1.30
N PRO A 647 -9.22 8.69 -2.39
CA PRO A 647 -10.58 8.32 -2.79
C PRO A 647 -11.34 7.49 -1.72
N PRO A 648 -12.67 7.68 -1.57
CA PRO A 648 -13.39 7.08 -0.46
C PRO A 648 -13.94 5.69 -0.79
N LYS A 649 -13.98 4.85 0.25
CA LYS A 649 -14.72 3.59 0.26
C LYS A 649 -16.20 3.90 0.48
N ILE A 650 -17.00 3.75 -0.57
CA ILE A 650 -18.45 3.97 -0.54
C ILE A 650 -19.17 2.67 -0.18
N ILE A 651 -20.10 2.77 0.77
CA ILE A 651 -20.92 1.69 1.32
C ILE A 651 -22.38 2.17 1.28
N LEU A 652 -23.14 1.70 0.31
CA LEU A 652 -24.59 1.94 0.22
C LEU A 652 -25.34 0.77 0.85
N ARG A 653 -26.32 1.05 1.73
CA ARG A 653 -27.08 0.02 2.47
C ARG A 653 -28.48 0.48 2.83
N ARG A 654 -29.37 -0.45 3.18
CA ARG A 654 -30.66 -0.14 3.82
C ARG A 654 -30.46 0.05 5.32
N LYS A 655 -31.15 1.04 5.89
CA LYS A 655 -31.05 1.45 7.30
C LYS A 655 -31.70 0.46 8.27
N SER A 656 -32.82 -0.16 7.87
CA SER A 656 -33.60 -1.10 8.70
C SER A 656 -32.80 -2.33 9.13
N ASP A 657 -31.99 -2.87 8.22
CA ASP A 657 -31.46 -4.22 8.36
C ASP A 657 -30.14 -4.23 9.16
N ASN A 658 -29.44 -3.09 9.22
CA ASN A 658 -28.06 -2.86 9.72
C ASN A 658 -26.95 -3.74 9.11
N ALA A 659 -27.29 -4.91 8.59
CA ALA A 659 -26.47 -5.73 7.72
C ALA A 659 -26.04 -4.95 6.47
N LYS A 660 -24.85 -5.27 5.95
CA LYS A 660 -24.40 -4.80 4.64
C LYS A 660 -25.29 -5.46 3.59
N VAL A 661 -25.96 -4.67 2.76
CA VAL A 661 -26.88 -5.17 1.73
C VAL A 661 -26.06 -5.78 0.58
N GLY A 662 -25.74 -7.06 0.73
CA GLY A 662 -24.92 -7.81 -0.21
C GLY A 662 -23.41 -7.49 -0.14
N PRO A 663 -22.61 -8.07 -1.06
CA PRO A 663 -21.15 -7.97 -1.07
C PRO A 663 -20.62 -6.65 -1.67
N TYR A 664 -21.47 -5.63 -1.84
CA TYR A 664 -21.20 -4.48 -2.69
C TYR A 664 -20.83 -3.20 -1.91
N SER A 665 -19.53 -3.03 -1.64
CA SER A 665 -18.96 -1.68 -1.50
C SER A 665 -18.86 -1.03 -2.89
N ALA A 666 -20.01 -0.64 -3.43
CA ALA A 666 -20.18 -0.10 -4.77
C ALA A 666 -20.81 1.29 -4.73
N ARG A 667 -20.53 2.10 -5.76
CA ARG A 667 -21.11 3.45 -5.94
C ARG A 667 -22.59 3.43 -6.33
N SER A 668 -23.16 2.27 -6.65
CA SER A 668 -24.57 2.12 -6.94
C SER A 668 -25.10 0.72 -6.59
N ILE A 669 -26.40 0.65 -6.34
CA ILE A 669 -27.18 -0.58 -6.22
C ILE A 669 -28.26 -0.54 -7.30
N LEU A 670 -28.39 -1.63 -8.06
CA LEU A 670 -29.50 -1.85 -8.99
C LEU A 670 -30.50 -2.81 -8.33
N LEU A 671 -31.76 -2.41 -8.28
CA LEU A 671 -32.90 -3.19 -7.81
C LEU A 671 -33.79 -3.51 -9.02
N PRO A 672 -33.58 -4.66 -9.71
CA PRO A 672 -34.46 -5.08 -10.79
C PRO A 672 -35.79 -5.61 -10.21
N SER A 673 -36.91 -5.17 -10.79
CA SER A 673 -38.27 -5.55 -10.40
C SER A 673 -38.55 -5.40 -8.88
N VAL A 674 -38.51 -4.15 -8.43
CA VAL A 674 -38.68 -3.73 -7.03
C VAL A 674 -39.97 -4.30 -6.42
N MET A 675 -39.84 -5.02 -5.31
CA MET A 675 -40.96 -5.51 -4.49
C MET A 675 -41.36 -4.51 -3.39
N PHE A 676 -42.57 -4.60 -2.85
CA PHE A 676 -42.99 -3.77 -1.71
C PHE A 676 -42.02 -3.84 -0.50
N GLN A 677 -41.40 -5.00 -0.28
CA GLN A 677 -40.36 -5.25 0.74
C GLN A 677 -39.02 -4.54 0.47
N ASN A 678 -38.93 -3.75 -0.60
CA ASN A 678 -37.72 -3.02 -0.95
C ASN A 678 -37.78 -1.53 -0.62
N GLY A 679 -38.96 -1.00 -0.28
CA GLY A 679 -39.11 0.36 0.23
C GLY A 679 -38.49 0.57 1.62
N GLY A 680 -38.29 1.84 1.97
CA GLY A 680 -37.66 2.28 3.21
C GLY A 680 -36.38 3.08 2.97
N ASP A 681 -35.66 3.38 4.06
CA ASP A 681 -34.52 4.29 4.04
C ASP A 681 -33.21 3.60 3.64
N TYR A 682 -32.48 4.22 2.72
CA TYR A 682 -31.14 3.83 2.30
C TYR A 682 -30.12 4.86 2.78
N GLU A 683 -29.06 4.40 3.45
CA GLU A 683 -27.94 5.21 3.90
C GLU A 683 -26.74 4.95 2.97
N CYS A 684 -26.16 6.02 2.42
CA CYS A 684 -24.83 5.99 1.86
C CYS A 684 -23.82 6.44 2.92
N VAL A 685 -22.77 5.64 3.12
CA VAL A 685 -21.62 5.99 3.96
C VAL A 685 -20.38 6.04 3.08
N ALA A 686 -19.68 7.17 3.06
CA ALA A 686 -18.37 7.32 2.45
C ALA A 686 -17.30 7.35 3.54
N GLU A 687 -16.27 6.50 3.43
CA GLU A 687 -15.23 6.30 4.46
C GLU A 687 -13.82 6.50 3.87
N ASN A 688 -12.97 7.28 4.55
CA ASN A 688 -11.57 7.54 4.19
C ASN A 688 -10.68 7.59 5.46
N LYS A 689 -9.34 7.60 5.29
CA LYS A 689 -8.36 7.72 6.39
C LYS A 689 -8.52 8.97 7.27
N PHE A 690 -9.25 9.98 6.78
CA PHE A 690 -9.49 11.26 7.47
C PHE A 690 -10.87 11.37 8.13
N GLY A 691 -11.79 10.41 7.91
CA GLY A 691 -13.15 10.49 8.45
C GLY A 691 -14.18 9.77 7.59
N ASN A 692 -15.45 9.94 7.95
CA ASN A 692 -16.58 9.44 7.17
C ASN A 692 -17.69 10.48 7.08
N SER A 693 -18.51 10.36 6.04
CA SER A 693 -19.71 11.15 5.82
C SER A 693 -20.87 10.25 5.44
N LYS A 694 -22.09 10.76 5.67
CA LYS A 694 -23.34 10.01 5.63
C LYS A 694 -24.44 10.83 4.98
N SER A 695 -25.25 10.19 4.16
CA SER A 695 -26.47 10.78 3.59
C SER A 695 -27.54 9.71 3.43
N GLU A 696 -28.81 10.08 3.56
CA GLU A 696 -29.94 9.15 3.58
C GLU A 696 -30.98 9.53 2.51
N ILE A 697 -31.62 8.52 1.92
CA ILE A 697 -32.67 8.69 0.91
C ILE A 697 -33.71 7.57 1.03
N THR A 698 -35.00 7.92 1.03
CA THR A 698 -36.11 6.97 1.18
C THR A 698 -36.61 6.51 -0.19
N LEU A 699 -36.71 5.19 -0.39
CA LEU A 699 -37.41 4.60 -1.53
C LEU A 699 -38.86 4.29 -1.14
N ASN A 700 -39.81 4.96 -1.79
CA ASN A 700 -41.25 4.72 -1.60
C ASN A 700 -41.77 3.78 -2.69
N VAL A 701 -42.14 2.55 -2.32
CA VAL A 701 -42.70 1.57 -3.26
C VAL A 701 -44.21 1.53 -3.14
N THR A 702 -44.89 1.93 -4.20
CA THR A 702 -46.35 1.84 -4.34
C THR A 702 -46.74 0.46 -4.88
N TYR A 703 -47.79 -0.14 -4.30
CA TYR A 703 -48.21 -1.50 -4.63
C TYR A 703 -49.72 -1.67 -4.39
N GLY A 704 -50.34 -2.54 -5.18
CA GLY A 704 -51.76 -2.87 -5.06
C GLY A 704 -52.10 -3.58 -3.73
N PRO A 705 -53.39 -3.75 -3.41
CA PRO A 705 -53.83 -4.46 -2.21
C PRO A 705 -53.32 -5.91 -2.23
N LYS A 706 -52.79 -6.37 -1.10
CA LYS A 706 -52.25 -7.71 -0.86
C LYS A 706 -52.62 -8.22 0.52
N ASN A 707 -52.61 -9.54 0.67
CA ASN A 707 -52.96 -10.24 1.92
C ASN A 707 -54.38 -9.89 2.40
N THR A 708 -55.33 -9.70 1.48
CA THR A 708 -56.74 -9.40 1.80
C THR A 708 -57.37 -10.61 2.51
N MET A 709 -57.56 -10.45 3.81
CA MET A 709 -58.14 -11.44 4.70
C MET A 709 -59.49 -10.97 5.22
N ILE A 710 -60.43 -11.92 5.34
CA ILE A 710 -61.69 -11.74 6.05
C ILE A 710 -61.60 -12.51 7.36
N THR A 711 -61.95 -11.86 8.46
CA THR A 711 -62.17 -12.46 9.77
C THR A 711 -63.66 -12.36 10.11
N VAL A 712 -64.22 -13.45 10.63
CA VAL A 712 -65.64 -13.53 11.04
C VAL A 712 -65.66 -13.77 12.55
N ILE A 713 -66.53 -13.04 13.25
CA ILE A 713 -66.67 -13.07 14.71
C ILE A 713 -68.17 -13.20 15.03
N PRO A 714 -68.63 -14.23 15.78
CA PRO A 714 -67.84 -15.38 16.25
C PRO A 714 -67.28 -16.23 15.09
N THR A 715 -66.21 -16.98 15.36
CA THR A 715 -65.52 -17.82 14.36
C THR A 715 -66.13 -19.23 14.25
N ASP A 716 -66.87 -19.65 15.28
CA ASP A 716 -67.51 -20.96 15.40
C ASP A 716 -68.90 -20.99 14.74
N ALA A 717 -69.62 -22.12 14.92
CA ALA A 717 -70.97 -22.38 14.44
C ALA A 717 -71.98 -21.25 14.73
N LEU A 718 -72.20 -20.39 13.72
CA LEU A 718 -73.15 -19.28 13.74
C LEU A 718 -74.59 -19.78 13.96
N LYS A 719 -75.35 -19.15 14.86
CA LYS A 719 -76.77 -19.45 15.11
C LYS A 719 -77.68 -18.32 14.62
N GLU A 720 -78.92 -18.66 14.29
CA GLU A 720 -79.96 -17.67 13.99
C GLU A 720 -80.22 -16.80 15.24
N GLY A 721 -80.33 -15.48 15.05
CA GLY A 721 -80.45 -14.49 16.12
C GLY A 721 -79.14 -13.94 16.69
N GLU A 722 -77.98 -14.57 16.43
CA GLU A 722 -76.68 -14.03 16.87
C GLU A 722 -76.27 -12.78 16.06
N THR A 723 -75.30 -12.02 16.56
CA THR A 723 -74.71 -10.88 15.82
C THR A 723 -73.38 -11.29 15.23
N VAL A 724 -73.25 -11.21 13.90
CA VAL A 724 -72.07 -11.64 13.15
C VAL A 724 -71.33 -10.43 12.61
N THR A 725 -70.07 -10.27 13.02
CA THR A 725 -69.18 -9.21 12.52
C THR A 725 -68.16 -9.78 11.54
N MET A 726 -68.13 -9.24 10.33
CA MET A 726 -67.13 -9.53 9.31
C MET A 726 -66.18 -8.35 9.18
N LYS A 727 -64.89 -8.58 9.38
CA LYS A 727 -63.82 -7.59 9.28
C LYS A 727 -62.86 -7.96 8.17
N CYS A 728 -62.69 -7.07 7.20
CA CYS A 728 -61.73 -7.20 6.12
C CYS A 728 -60.48 -6.37 6.41
N THR A 729 -59.30 -6.94 6.14
CA THR A 729 -58.00 -6.29 6.30
C THR A 729 -57.11 -6.58 5.10
N SER A 730 -56.47 -5.57 4.54
CA SER A 730 -55.61 -5.67 3.36
C SER A 730 -54.44 -4.67 3.48
N SER A 731 -53.28 -5.00 2.91
CA SER A 731 -52.08 -4.15 2.90
C SER A 731 -51.85 -3.58 1.51
N GLY A 732 -51.56 -2.28 1.40
CA GLY A 732 -51.30 -1.61 0.13
C GLY A 732 -50.67 -0.24 0.34
N ASN A 733 -49.97 0.28 -0.67
CA ASN A 733 -49.43 1.64 -0.66
C ASN A 733 -49.79 2.36 -1.98
N PRO A 734 -50.66 3.39 -1.99
CA PRO A 734 -51.40 3.95 -0.84
C PRO A 734 -52.36 2.95 -0.16
N ALA A 735 -52.74 3.24 1.09
CA ALA A 735 -53.61 2.38 1.88
C ALA A 735 -54.95 2.06 1.16
N PRO A 736 -55.38 0.79 1.10
CA PRO A 736 -56.55 0.40 0.32
C PRO A 736 -57.87 0.75 0.99
N ARG A 737 -58.84 1.18 0.18
CA ARG A 737 -60.25 1.31 0.56
C ARG A 737 -60.92 -0.07 0.48
N ILE A 738 -61.95 -0.27 1.29
CA ILE A 738 -62.72 -1.52 1.36
C ILE A 738 -64.12 -1.29 0.79
N SER A 739 -64.63 -2.28 0.07
CA SER A 739 -66.02 -2.36 -0.40
C SER A 739 -66.53 -3.78 -0.13
N TRP A 740 -67.57 -3.90 0.70
CA TRP A 740 -68.27 -5.15 0.98
C TRP A 740 -69.44 -5.33 0.03
N LYS A 741 -69.61 -6.55 -0.49
CA LYS A 741 -70.66 -6.91 -1.43
C LYS A 741 -71.34 -8.22 -1.04
N LYS A 742 -72.68 -8.29 -1.12
CA LYS A 742 -73.46 -9.53 -0.93
C LYS A 742 -73.86 -10.08 -2.30
N LYS A 743 -73.71 -11.39 -2.52
CA LYS A 743 -74.19 -12.04 -3.74
C LYS A 743 -75.71 -12.24 -3.68
N LYS A 744 -76.44 -11.67 -4.63
CA LYS A 744 -77.89 -11.83 -4.82
C LYS A 744 -78.22 -13.21 -5.40
N ALA A 745 -79.49 -13.61 -5.26
CA ALA A 745 -80.05 -14.79 -5.92
C ALA A 745 -79.98 -14.71 -7.47
N THR A 746 -79.93 -13.49 -8.04
CA THR A 746 -79.69 -13.24 -9.47
C THR A 746 -78.26 -13.59 -9.92
N GLY A 747 -77.35 -13.85 -8.98
CA GLY A 747 -75.93 -14.12 -9.25
C GLY A 747 -75.03 -12.89 -9.22
N GLU A 748 -75.60 -11.69 -9.20
CA GLU A 748 -74.88 -10.41 -9.13
C GLU A 748 -74.40 -10.09 -7.70
N PHE A 749 -73.47 -9.15 -7.58
CA PHE A 749 -72.95 -8.64 -6.31
C PHE A 749 -73.41 -7.20 -6.07
N GLU A 750 -74.14 -6.98 -4.98
CA GLU A 750 -74.60 -5.66 -4.53
C GLU A 750 -73.70 -5.13 -3.42
N GLU A 751 -73.33 -3.85 -3.47
CA GLU A 751 -72.53 -3.18 -2.43
C GLU A 751 -73.37 -2.88 -1.19
N ILE A 752 -72.89 -3.31 -0.03
CA ILE A 752 -73.60 -3.26 1.27
C ILE A 752 -72.91 -2.38 2.31
N SER A 753 -71.61 -2.09 2.16
CA SER A 753 -70.84 -1.24 3.08
C SER A 753 -69.47 -0.88 2.51
N THR A 754 -69.00 0.34 2.78
CA THR A 754 -67.64 0.81 2.47
C THR A 754 -66.71 0.81 3.70
N ASN A 755 -67.20 0.35 4.85
CA ASN A 755 -66.42 0.24 6.08
C ASN A 755 -65.61 -1.07 6.12
N ALA A 756 -64.39 -1.04 6.69
CA ALA A 756 -63.57 -2.25 6.85
C ALA A 756 -64.26 -3.34 7.70
N THR A 757 -65.13 -2.94 8.63
CA THR A 757 -66.01 -3.80 9.42
C THR A 757 -67.45 -3.66 8.98
N PHE A 758 -68.12 -4.79 8.73
CA PHE A 758 -69.56 -4.89 8.50
C PHE A 758 -70.16 -5.86 9.52
N ALA A 759 -71.31 -5.51 10.11
CA ALA A 759 -71.94 -6.31 11.16
C ALA A 759 -73.43 -6.56 10.83
N ILE A 760 -73.85 -7.81 10.97
CA ILE A 760 -75.24 -8.25 10.82
C ILE A 760 -75.77 -8.53 12.22
N GLN A 761 -76.72 -7.72 12.68
CA GLN A 761 -77.41 -7.93 13.96
C GLN A 761 -78.62 -8.83 13.75
N ASN A 762 -78.88 -9.74 14.69
CA ASN A 762 -80.02 -10.67 14.63
C ASN A 762 -80.04 -11.46 13.30
N LEU A 763 -78.96 -12.21 13.06
CA LEU A 763 -78.70 -12.98 11.84
C LEU A 763 -79.91 -13.87 11.48
N LYS A 764 -80.44 -13.72 10.26
CA LYS A 764 -81.54 -14.55 9.74
C LYS A 764 -81.06 -15.53 8.67
N SER A 765 -81.87 -16.54 8.39
CA SER A 765 -81.71 -17.43 7.24
C SER A 765 -81.56 -16.70 5.88
N GLN A 766 -82.08 -15.47 5.75
CA GLN A 766 -81.92 -14.59 4.56
C GLN A 766 -80.55 -13.89 4.49
N ASP A 767 -79.78 -13.88 5.58
CA ASP A 767 -78.45 -13.28 5.66
C ASP A 767 -77.32 -14.25 5.35
N LEU A 768 -77.64 -15.55 5.27
CA LEU A 768 -76.75 -16.59 4.78
C LEU A 768 -76.51 -16.41 3.29
N GLY A 769 -75.27 -16.67 2.84
CA GLY A 769 -74.88 -16.39 1.46
C GLY A 769 -73.39 -16.14 1.30
N LEU A 770 -73.00 -15.71 0.09
CA LEU A 770 -71.61 -15.37 -0.23
C LEU A 770 -71.42 -13.85 -0.11
N TYR A 771 -70.45 -13.43 0.69
CA TYR A 771 -70.02 -12.06 0.86
C TYR A 771 -68.61 -11.90 0.30
N GLU A 772 -68.39 -10.86 -0.49
CA GLU A 772 -67.08 -10.49 -1.03
C GLU A 772 -66.61 -9.16 -0.42
N CYS A 773 -65.36 -9.14 0.03
CA CYS A 773 -64.61 -7.91 0.27
C CYS A 773 -63.74 -7.62 -0.97
N GLU A 774 -63.92 -6.45 -1.56
CA GLU A 774 -63.03 -5.87 -2.58
C GLU A 774 -62.19 -4.77 -1.92
N ALA A 775 -60.89 -5.04 -1.74
CA ALA A 775 -59.91 -4.04 -1.37
C ALA A 775 -59.36 -3.37 -2.63
N TYR A 776 -59.22 -2.04 -2.65
CA TYR A 776 -58.71 -1.31 -3.82
C TYR A 776 -57.92 -0.05 -3.47
N ASN A 777 -56.90 0.25 -4.27
CA ASN A 777 -56.16 1.52 -4.27
C ASN A 777 -55.88 1.95 -5.73
N PRO A 778 -55.18 3.07 -6.00
CA PRO A 778 -54.89 3.50 -7.38
C PRO A 778 -54.02 2.53 -8.19
N VAL A 779 -53.29 1.62 -7.54
CA VAL A 779 -52.34 0.68 -8.17
C VAL A 779 -53.01 -0.66 -8.52
N GLY A 780 -54.07 -1.06 -7.80
CA GLY A 780 -54.77 -2.31 -8.10
C GLY A 780 -55.91 -2.65 -7.14
N LYS A 781 -56.41 -3.89 -7.28
CA LYS A 781 -57.50 -4.44 -6.48
C LYS A 781 -57.24 -5.89 -6.09
N GLU A 782 -57.69 -6.30 -4.91
CA GLU A 782 -57.73 -7.70 -4.48
C GLU A 782 -59.13 -8.02 -3.93
N LYS A 783 -59.65 -9.22 -4.22
CA LYS A 783 -60.97 -9.69 -3.79
C LYS A 783 -60.83 -10.93 -2.93
N LYS A 784 -61.60 -10.99 -1.84
CA LYS A 784 -61.72 -12.18 -0.99
C LYS A 784 -63.20 -12.44 -0.70
N ALA A 785 -63.63 -13.68 -0.80
CA ALA A 785 -65.01 -14.06 -0.47
C ALA A 785 -65.06 -14.99 0.75
N VAL A 786 -66.13 -14.84 1.54
CA VAL A 786 -66.51 -15.72 2.65
C VAL A 786 -67.96 -16.15 2.46
N LYS A 787 -68.31 -17.38 2.82
CA LYS A 787 -69.70 -17.86 2.80
C LYS A 787 -70.19 -18.01 4.23
N LEU A 788 -71.26 -17.32 4.60
CA LEU A 788 -71.95 -17.53 5.87
C LEU A 788 -72.91 -18.72 5.74
N TYR A 789 -72.88 -19.61 6.74
CA TYR A 789 -73.75 -20.76 6.87
C TYR A 789 -74.00 -21.04 8.36
N ILE A 790 -75.18 -21.56 8.70
CA ILE A 790 -75.46 -22.11 10.03
C ILE A 790 -74.95 -23.55 10.04
N GLN A 791 -74.16 -23.91 11.05
CA GLN A 791 -73.53 -25.22 11.15
C GLN A 791 -74.38 -26.14 12.04
N ALA A 792 -75.07 -27.11 11.44
CA ALA A 792 -75.66 -28.21 12.17
C ALA A 792 -74.54 -29.03 12.87
N ARG A 793 -74.72 -29.38 14.15
CA ARG A 793 -73.70 -30.07 14.94
C ARG A 793 -73.33 -31.41 14.31
N LEU A 794 -72.09 -31.50 13.82
CA LEU A 794 -71.35 -32.73 13.57
C LEU A 794 -70.04 -32.64 14.38
N GLU A 795 -69.69 -33.72 15.07
CA GLU A 795 -68.49 -33.79 15.91
C GLU A 795 -67.27 -34.17 15.05
N GLU A 796 -66.14 -33.47 15.21
CA GLU A 796 -64.89 -33.84 14.54
C GLU A 796 -64.16 -34.97 15.31
N PRO A 797 -63.72 -36.06 14.64
CA PRO A 797 -63.03 -37.16 15.29
C PRO A 797 -61.51 -36.90 15.39
N ASP A 798 -61.07 -36.33 16.51
CA ASP A 798 -59.66 -36.02 16.77
C ASP A 798 -58.84 -37.29 17.14
N GLN A 799 -58.69 -38.22 16.18
CA GLN A 799 -58.06 -39.55 16.37
C GLN A 799 -57.01 -39.95 15.31
N MET A 800 -56.46 -39.00 14.53
CA MET A 800 -55.43 -39.29 13.51
C MET A 800 -53.97 -39.09 13.97
N ILE A 801 -53.71 -39.16 15.28
CA ILE A 801 -52.37 -39.11 15.89
C ILE A 801 -51.85 -40.50 16.36
N PRO A 802 -52.61 -41.36 17.08
CA PRO A 802 -52.07 -42.62 17.60
C PRO A 802 -51.74 -43.66 16.52
N LEU A 803 -52.44 -43.64 15.37
CA LEU A 803 -52.20 -44.59 14.27
C LEU A 803 -50.78 -44.48 13.69
N ILE A 804 -50.23 -43.27 13.60
CA ILE A 804 -48.91 -43.01 13.01
C ILE A 804 -47.81 -43.59 13.91
N ILE A 805 -47.97 -43.47 15.23
CA ILE A 805 -47.07 -44.08 16.23
C ILE A 805 -47.10 -45.60 16.10
N ALA A 806 -48.30 -46.20 16.03
CA ALA A 806 -48.47 -47.65 15.90
C ALA A 806 -47.75 -48.21 14.66
N PHE A 807 -47.94 -47.61 13.48
CA PHE A 807 -47.27 -48.06 12.25
C PHE A 807 -45.73 -47.99 12.33
N SER A 808 -45.17 -46.98 12.99
CA SER A 808 -43.71 -46.87 13.18
C SER A 808 -43.14 -48.03 14.02
N SER A 809 -43.86 -48.46 15.06
CA SER A 809 -43.41 -49.53 15.96
C SER A 809 -43.46 -50.92 15.30
N VAL A 810 -44.44 -51.18 14.42
CA VAL A 810 -44.57 -52.47 13.73
C VAL A 810 -43.38 -52.73 12.80
N ALA A 811 -42.94 -51.72 12.04
CA ALA A 811 -41.79 -51.86 11.14
C ALA A 811 -40.49 -52.17 11.90
N ALA A 812 -40.26 -51.51 13.04
CA ALA A 812 -39.07 -51.66 13.87
C ALA A 812 -38.93 -53.07 14.49
N VAL A 813 -40.05 -53.78 14.73
CA VAL A 813 -40.05 -55.14 15.31
C VAL A 813 -40.16 -56.22 14.23
N ALA A 814 -40.96 -56.02 13.20
CA ALA A 814 -41.21 -57.05 12.17
C ALA A 814 -39.95 -57.39 11.36
N VAL A 815 -39.14 -56.40 10.98
CA VAL A 815 -37.92 -56.63 10.18
C VAL A 815 -36.88 -57.49 10.94
N PRO A 816 -36.47 -57.17 12.18
CA PRO A 816 -35.58 -58.05 12.93
C PRO A 816 -36.23 -59.39 13.30
N ALA A 817 -37.54 -59.44 13.58
CA ALA A 817 -38.23 -60.72 13.85
C ALA A 817 -38.20 -61.67 12.64
N VAL A 818 -38.45 -61.17 11.42
CA VAL A 818 -38.34 -61.95 10.18
C VAL A 818 -36.88 -62.35 9.91
N ALA A 819 -35.91 -61.47 10.15
CA ALA A 819 -34.49 -61.82 10.05
C ALA A 819 -34.06 -62.92 11.04
N ILE A 820 -34.58 -62.89 12.27
CA ILE A 820 -34.35 -63.92 13.30
C ILE A 820 -35.03 -65.24 12.92
N LEU A 821 -36.25 -65.21 12.37
CA LEU A 821 -36.93 -66.42 11.86
C LEU A 821 -36.16 -67.05 10.68
N ILE A 822 -35.60 -66.24 9.78
CA ILE A 822 -34.73 -66.70 8.68
C ILE A 822 -33.40 -67.27 9.22
N TYR A 823 -32.85 -66.68 10.28
CA TYR A 823 -31.64 -67.18 10.95
C TYR A 823 -31.87 -68.53 11.65
N VAL A 824 -32.93 -68.64 12.47
CA VAL A 824 -33.29 -69.86 13.19
C VAL A 824 -33.66 -71.00 12.22
N SER A 825 -34.47 -70.72 11.20
CA SER A 825 -34.83 -71.73 10.18
C SER A 825 -33.64 -72.17 9.33
N ARG A 826 -32.58 -71.36 9.19
CA ARG A 826 -31.32 -71.78 8.58
C ARG A 826 -30.42 -72.58 9.54
N GLN A 827 -30.28 -72.20 10.81
CA GLN A 827 -29.52 -73.03 11.77
C GLN A 827 -30.17 -74.41 11.98
N ALA A 828 -31.50 -74.47 12.06
CA ALA A 828 -32.26 -75.73 12.18
C ALA A 828 -32.04 -76.69 10.99
N LYS A 829 -31.55 -76.20 9.83
CA LYS A 829 -31.21 -77.00 8.65
C LYS A 829 -29.71 -77.24 8.43
N ILE A 830 -28.83 -76.80 9.35
CA ILE A 830 -27.37 -76.91 9.20
C ILE A 830 -26.73 -77.90 10.19
N ASN A 831 -27.38 -78.19 11.32
CA ASN A 831 -26.91 -79.21 12.28
C ASN A 831 -27.44 -80.63 11.99
N GLY A 832 -28.14 -80.83 10.86
CA GLY A 832 -28.57 -82.13 10.35
C GLY A 832 -27.71 -82.60 9.17
N SER A 833 -27.60 -83.92 9.00
CA SER A 833 -27.02 -84.60 7.83
C SER A 833 -27.59 -84.09 6.49
N TYR A 834 -26.90 -84.18 5.34
CA TYR A 834 -26.11 -85.31 4.85
C TYR A 834 -24.89 -84.91 3.99
N SER A 835 -23.84 -85.72 4.03
CA SER A 835 -22.75 -85.69 3.04
C SER A 835 -23.14 -86.44 1.77
N LEU A 836 -23.39 -85.72 0.67
CA LEU A 836 -23.83 -86.26 -0.64
C LEU A 836 -22.71 -86.98 -1.43
N VAL A 837 -21.84 -87.75 -0.75
CA VAL A 837 -20.61 -88.36 -1.30
C VAL A 837 -20.49 -89.85 -0.94
N LYS A 838 -21.52 -90.47 -0.35
CA LYS A 838 -21.49 -91.90 0.04
C LYS A 838 -22.75 -92.70 -0.30
N ALA A 839 -23.50 -92.25 -1.32
CA ALA A 839 -24.51 -93.04 -2.00
C ALA A 839 -24.33 -92.91 -3.51
N LEU A 840 -24.49 -94.02 -4.25
CA LEU A 840 -24.54 -94.09 -5.71
C LEU A 840 -23.30 -93.61 -6.49
N ARG A 841 -22.18 -94.34 -6.36
CA ARG A 841 -21.56 -95.02 -7.53
C ARG A 841 -20.51 -96.06 -7.13
N LEU A 842 -20.90 -97.32 -7.20
CA LEU A 842 -20.01 -98.47 -7.31
C LEU A 842 -20.83 -99.57 -8.03
N LYS A 843 -20.36 -99.99 -9.21
CA LYS A 843 -21.11 -100.73 -10.25
C LYS A 843 -22.23 -99.90 -10.89
N VAL A 844 -22.42 -99.90 -12.22
CA VAL A 844 -21.58 -100.45 -13.31
C VAL A 844 -20.79 -99.29 -13.95
#